data_AF-A0A0N1GC30-F1
#
_entry.id   AF-A0A0N1GC30-F1
#
_cell.length_a   1.000
_cell.length_b   1.000
_cell.length_c   1.000
_cell.angle_alpha   90.00
_cell.angle_beta   90.00
_cell.angle_gamma   90.00
#
_symmetry.space_group_name_H-M   'P 1'
#
loop_
_entity.id
_entity.type
_entity.pdbx_description
1 polymer ?
#
loop_
_entity_poly.entity_id
_entity_poly.type
_entity_poly.pdbx_seq_one_letter_code
_entity_poly.pdbx_strand_id
1 'polypeptide(L)'
;MAAHGTGPRAPDGPGGQDRLEGQDRPGGGRGPQLPPVVGELRPPLLSDLSRLTGFDLSVHELLDALWLAARLPADADAPLPRALPHLAGRPSGPGQHDGPDPDDDRTASGTTARAPEGPGAPGQPAPPAQLLGALHAAAASGSAPEFAEPGAAAQLTPADGAMPVRVPEEKALGEDELRFGRALRVLKQPQPDLLRREFDEDATAAALAETGLPDVMTRPVRQRWLGLTLLIDDGISMLLWRRLAAELRAVLERLGAFRDVRVHGLDARSPRAPLLRARPFAPDAPLLSPASVVDPSGRTLILVISDGVGAGWRDGRMRAVLDRWARQGPTALLHTLPAHLRDGSGIRAQPWLVATRRRGAANHTWQVTDPLLPPGLGEDFAGVPIPVLEPYAPAIAAWARLLASPGAAVELPLLATESAGVPRGPGRAGEADAPSAVLRFRDAASPEAYRLAAHLAAVSPLTVPVMRLVQAAVDWQADTGHLAEVFLGGLIRQIEPADEQLPAQHRRFGFAPDAQEILLDTASPIDLLRTTRAVTDRLRTLVGRSPDFPAWLAHPDGTGELLPGTRPFAWLEDRLLTHLGARPMAPSARPVRGGEEVRLPSGVRDAPSWLPLRLQDLHEVGPYTLVRRDGAGGKPTAYIGEDEEGRQALLRVSSSSASPVARELLDNERRALRRMDGVYAPAVVGGALDGPTPWLALRLDTLADGRPAPTLRAVLDAVGPQPGTQLFVWLGWNLARAVSRCHRRGVVHGSLTPGTVLVTEATLRIIEWTSARIDGAWSASTASVPARSPYRAPEVTYWGESRIAAGDVYALGAVLLHAATGRAWGRSDLDGLERNRDFRELEPDLAQLLLRCLMPEPEGRPTAQEVAQALAARLPGGPEWPEPEDEPWPGPESGQSPEPRESGGPPDDHEEWARTVRAPLERPLHIALVGVKDGVGCTTTTMMLGAVLADQRQEHVLAIDADRHAGRQVRIGGRVFRNTQGNLSELARSLDRVEHFVDLELFLSPHRSGLMVLANNSVTRPYAAEQYTDQDFRSVAYVTQRYFGLTLVDADKPLPVVLQQADRLVVVSRADPAGLTQAQQTMDRLVTFNRPDLVQDAVVVLNHSRPAAGWTLDPAAVRALESRCRGLVTVPRDGHLAMGSTVELSWLTPEAYKAYLRLAALLLGPRP
;
A
#
# COMPACT_ATOMS: atom_id res chain seq x y z
N MET A 1 -68.98 -38.48 -40.07
CA MET A 1 -69.95 -37.53 -39.46
C MET A 1 -69.44 -36.14 -39.83
N ALA A 2 -70.00 -35.52 -40.88
CA ALA A 2 -71.08 -34.49 -40.84
C ALA A 2 -70.56 -33.14 -40.25
N ALA A 3 -70.52 -31.95 -40.88
CA ALA A 3 -71.31 -31.28 -41.94
C ALA A 3 -72.69 -30.77 -41.46
N HIS A 4 -73.18 -29.54 -41.72
CA HIS A 4 -72.83 -28.40 -42.62
C HIS A 4 -72.95 -27.04 -41.84
N GLY A 5 -72.73 -25.80 -42.35
CA GLY A 5 -72.24 -25.25 -43.65
C GLY A 5 -72.85 -23.85 -43.98
N THR A 6 -72.33 -23.16 -45.01
CA THR A 6 -72.84 -21.88 -45.65
C THR A 6 -72.90 -20.57 -44.83
N GLY A 7 -72.81 -19.41 -45.52
CA GLY A 7 -73.11 -18.04 -45.01
C GLY A 7 -74.53 -17.58 -45.40
N PRO A 8 -74.84 -16.28 -45.70
CA PRO A 8 -73.97 -15.08 -45.79
C PRO A 8 -74.62 -13.74 -45.27
N ARG A 9 -74.15 -12.58 -45.78
CA ARG A 9 -74.77 -11.22 -45.87
C ARG A 9 -74.61 -10.19 -44.73
N ALA A 10 -74.58 -8.92 -45.17
CA ALA A 10 -74.66 -7.66 -44.42
C ALA A 10 -76.08 -7.03 -44.57
N PRO A 11 -76.38 -5.77 -44.18
CA PRO A 11 -75.77 -4.51 -44.65
C PRO A 11 -75.39 -3.55 -43.46
N ASP A 12 -75.19 -2.22 -43.53
CA ASP A 12 -75.27 -1.18 -44.60
C ASP A 12 -74.33 0.03 -44.26
N GLY A 13 -74.37 1.11 -45.06
CA GLY A 13 -73.83 2.46 -44.77
C GLY A 13 -74.92 3.47 -44.35
N PRO A 14 -74.90 4.76 -44.78
CA PRO A 14 -73.90 5.55 -45.53
C PRO A 14 -73.30 6.70 -44.66
N GLY A 15 -72.51 7.70 -45.10
CA GLY A 15 -71.92 8.16 -46.38
C GLY A 15 -71.20 9.51 -46.14
N GLY A 16 -70.51 10.19 -47.07
CA GLY A 16 -70.19 9.95 -48.48
C GLY A 16 -69.45 11.16 -49.13
N GLN A 17 -69.15 11.10 -50.44
CA GLN A 17 -68.47 12.13 -51.30
C GLN A 17 -66.96 12.36 -50.98
N ASP A 18 -66.01 12.59 -51.90
CA ASP A 18 -65.86 12.63 -53.38
C ASP A 18 -64.31 12.60 -53.68
N ARG A 19 -63.66 12.34 -54.84
CA ARG A 19 -63.90 12.08 -56.29
C ARG A 19 -62.74 11.17 -56.83
N LEU A 20 -62.80 10.43 -57.96
CA LEU A 20 -62.64 10.77 -59.40
C LEU A 20 -61.34 11.55 -59.74
N GLU A 21 -60.53 11.23 -60.78
CA GLU A 21 -60.70 10.31 -61.94
C GLU A 21 -59.34 9.92 -62.64
N GLY A 22 -59.33 8.94 -63.56
CA GLY A 22 -58.20 8.58 -64.49
C GLY A 22 -57.11 7.63 -63.91
N GLN A 23 -56.91 6.38 -64.35
CA GLN A 23 -56.39 5.83 -65.64
C GLN A 23 -54.89 6.09 -65.92
N ASP A 24 -54.00 5.08 -65.74
CA ASP A 24 -53.44 4.30 -66.87
C ASP A 24 -52.50 3.11 -66.52
N ARG A 25 -52.26 2.23 -67.50
CA ARG A 25 -51.11 1.29 -67.66
C ARG A 25 -50.69 1.40 -69.14
N PRO A 26 -49.40 1.34 -69.54
CA PRO A 26 -48.38 0.41 -69.04
C PRO A 26 -46.93 1.00 -68.98
N GLY A 27 -45.91 0.15 -68.76
CA GLY A 27 -44.51 0.54 -68.98
C GLY A 27 -43.49 -0.47 -68.45
N GLY A 28 -42.67 -1.06 -69.32
CA GLY A 28 -41.62 -2.01 -68.94
C GLY A 28 -40.32 -1.33 -68.54
N GLY A 29 -40.05 -1.20 -67.24
CA GLY A 29 -38.77 -0.70 -66.73
C GLY A 29 -37.63 -1.70 -66.94
N ARG A 30 -36.77 -1.46 -67.92
CA ARG A 30 -35.49 -2.17 -68.05
C ARG A 30 -34.66 -1.93 -66.78
N GLY A 31 -34.04 -2.98 -66.24
CA GLY A 31 -32.96 -2.79 -65.27
C GLY A 31 -31.80 -2.01 -65.93
N PRO A 32 -31.12 -1.10 -65.20
CA PRO A 32 -29.98 -0.38 -65.75
C PRO A 32 -28.87 -1.37 -66.12
N GLN A 33 -28.61 -1.51 -67.41
CA GLN A 33 -27.49 -2.30 -67.91
C GLN A 33 -26.18 -1.68 -67.43
N LEU A 34 -25.28 -2.49 -66.89
CA LEU A 34 -23.92 -2.06 -66.58
C LEU A 34 -23.23 -1.60 -67.88
N PRO A 35 -22.72 -0.36 -67.96
CA PRO A 35 -21.91 0.05 -69.10
C PRO A 35 -20.59 -0.75 -69.10
N PRO A 36 -20.15 -1.30 -70.25
CA PRO A 36 -18.95 -2.12 -70.30
C PRO A 36 -17.69 -1.23 -70.25
N VAL A 37 -16.90 -1.36 -69.20
CA VAL A 37 -15.55 -0.77 -69.11
C VAL A 37 -14.54 -1.86 -68.71
N VAL A 38 -14.29 -2.78 -69.64
CA VAL A 38 -12.97 -3.42 -69.75
C VAL A 38 -12.23 -2.67 -70.85
N GLY A 39 -11.51 -1.63 -70.45
CA GLY A 39 -10.66 -0.82 -71.31
C GLY A 39 -9.41 -0.46 -70.52
N GLU A 40 -8.24 -0.73 -71.08
CA GLU A 40 -6.97 -0.62 -70.37
C GLU A 40 -6.68 0.83 -69.96
N LEU A 41 -6.65 1.09 -68.64
CA LEU A 41 -6.15 2.35 -68.10
C LEU A 41 -4.65 2.45 -68.41
N ARG A 42 -4.31 3.32 -69.37
CA ARG A 42 -2.94 3.48 -69.87
C ARG A 42 -2.00 3.90 -68.72
N PRO A 43 -0.80 3.30 -68.60
CA PRO A 43 0.17 3.58 -67.53
C PRO A 43 0.39 5.05 -67.12
N PRO A 44 0.50 6.05 -68.03
CA PRO A 44 0.74 7.45 -67.62
C PRO A 44 -0.31 8.03 -66.65
N LEU A 45 -1.58 7.62 -66.75
CA LEU A 45 -2.64 8.12 -65.86
C LEU A 45 -2.44 7.69 -64.40
N LEU A 46 -1.87 6.50 -64.16
CA LEU A 46 -1.52 6.04 -62.82
C LEU A 46 -0.34 6.85 -62.25
N SER A 47 0.70 7.09 -63.05
CA SER A 47 1.86 7.89 -62.60
C SER A 47 1.56 9.36 -62.35
N ASP A 48 0.61 9.95 -63.07
CA ASP A 48 0.20 11.34 -62.83
C ASP A 48 -0.75 11.44 -61.60
N LEU A 49 -1.59 10.44 -61.35
CA LEU A 49 -2.43 10.37 -60.14
C LEU A 49 -1.64 10.06 -58.87
N SER A 50 -0.62 9.18 -58.91
CA SER A 50 0.24 8.95 -57.74
C SER A 50 1.12 10.17 -57.43
N ARG A 51 1.56 10.92 -58.45
CA ARG A 51 2.20 12.24 -58.29
C ARG A 51 1.27 13.29 -57.67
N LEU A 52 0.01 13.36 -58.08
CA LEU A 52 -0.96 14.34 -57.58
C LEU A 52 -1.47 14.03 -56.16
N THR A 53 -1.55 12.76 -55.78
CA THR A 53 -2.06 12.33 -54.46
C THR A 53 -0.97 12.03 -53.44
N GLY A 54 0.25 11.71 -53.88
CA GLY A 54 1.34 11.24 -53.02
C GLY A 54 1.22 9.78 -52.57
N PHE A 55 0.26 9.01 -53.12
CA PHE A 55 0.04 7.60 -52.80
C PHE A 55 0.17 6.73 -54.06
N ASP A 56 0.94 5.65 -53.94
CA ASP A 56 1.14 4.69 -55.04
C ASP A 56 0.04 3.60 -54.96
N LEU A 57 -1.14 3.93 -55.48
CA LEU A 57 -2.34 3.09 -55.40
C LEU A 57 -2.32 1.97 -56.45
N SER A 58 -2.72 0.75 -56.05
CA SER A 58 -2.93 -0.32 -57.02
C SER A 58 -4.13 -0.04 -57.93
N VAL A 59 -4.18 -0.70 -59.09
CA VAL A 59 -5.27 -0.54 -60.07
C VAL A 59 -6.64 -0.84 -59.46
N HIS A 60 -6.73 -1.79 -58.51
CA HIS A 60 -7.99 -2.10 -57.83
C HIS A 60 -8.40 -1.00 -56.84
N GLU A 61 -7.46 -0.49 -56.04
CA GLU A 61 -7.73 0.63 -55.11
C GLU A 61 -8.09 1.92 -55.85
N LEU A 62 -7.48 2.18 -57.01
CA LEU A 62 -7.84 3.29 -57.88
C LEU A 62 -9.26 3.12 -58.45
N LEU A 63 -9.64 1.91 -58.88
CA LEU A 63 -10.99 1.64 -59.37
C LEU A 63 -12.05 1.76 -58.25
N ASP A 64 -11.75 1.26 -57.04
CA ASP A 64 -12.62 1.44 -55.86
C ASP A 64 -12.74 2.92 -55.45
N ALA A 65 -11.65 3.68 -55.50
CA ALA A 65 -11.65 5.12 -55.22
C ALA A 65 -12.47 5.91 -56.25
N LEU A 66 -12.36 5.59 -57.54
CA LEU A 66 -13.17 6.20 -58.61
C LEU A 66 -14.65 5.79 -58.51
N TRP A 67 -14.93 4.54 -58.14
CA TRP A 67 -16.29 4.03 -57.89
C TRP A 67 -16.95 4.67 -56.66
N LEU A 68 -16.17 4.94 -55.61
CA LEU A 68 -16.59 5.72 -54.44
C LEU A 68 -16.85 7.18 -54.82
N ALA A 69 -15.94 7.83 -55.55
CA ALA A 69 -16.11 9.20 -56.01
C ALA A 69 -17.39 9.38 -56.86
N ALA A 70 -17.69 8.42 -57.74
CA ALA A 70 -18.91 8.39 -58.55
C ALA A 70 -20.20 8.06 -57.76
N ARG A 71 -20.11 7.77 -56.46
CA ARG A 71 -21.24 7.40 -55.57
C ARG A 71 -21.39 8.30 -54.34
N LEU A 72 -20.48 9.24 -54.13
CA LEU A 72 -20.59 10.25 -53.08
C LEU A 72 -21.49 11.41 -53.54
N PRO A 73 -22.35 11.97 -52.67
CA PRO A 73 -23.11 13.18 -53.00
C PRO A 73 -22.18 14.37 -53.27
N ALA A 74 -22.45 15.11 -54.34
CA ALA A 74 -21.64 16.28 -54.73
C ALA A 74 -22.00 17.57 -53.97
N ASP A 75 -22.98 17.54 -53.07
CA ASP A 75 -23.39 18.70 -52.26
C ASP A 75 -22.31 19.11 -51.25
N ALA A 76 -22.08 20.43 -51.15
CA ALA A 76 -21.05 21.02 -50.28
C ALA A 76 -21.25 20.74 -48.77
N ASP A 77 -22.46 20.38 -48.35
CA ASP A 77 -22.78 20.02 -46.96
C ASP A 77 -22.61 18.53 -46.63
N ALA A 78 -22.12 17.71 -47.57
CA ALA A 78 -21.69 16.36 -47.29
C ALA A 78 -20.59 16.32 -46.20
N PRO A 79 -20.49 15.24 -45.39
CA PRO A 79 -19.56 15.19 -44.25
C PRO A 79 -18.07 15.14 -44.65
N LEU A 80 -17.75 14.81 -45.91
CA LEU A 80 -16.37 14.73 -46.42
C LEU A 80 -15.77 16.12 -46.77
N PRO A 81 -16.44 16.99 -47.54
CA PRO A 81 -16.02 18.40 -47.71
C PRO A 81 -15.69 19.12 -46.39
N ARG A 82 -16.50 18.91 -45.35
CA ARG A 82 -16.29 19.51 -44.01
C ARG A 82 -15.08 18.97 -43.24
N ALA A 83 -14.42 17.91 -43.71
CA ALA A 83 -13.22 17.33 -43.12
C ALA A 83 -11.90 17.79 -43.80
N LEU A 84 -11.97 18.47 -44.94
CA LEU A 84 -10.82 18.85 -45.76
C LEU A 84 -10.07 20.19 -45.46
N PRO A 85 -10.39 21.03 -44.44
CA PRO A 85 -9.62 22.27 -44.20
C PRO A 85 -8.10 22.10 -44.01
N HIS A 86 -7.64 20.95 -43.54
CA HIS A 86 -6.25 20.74 -43.10
C HIS A 86 -5.27 20.24 -44.18
N LEU A 87 -5.71 20.06 -45.43
CA LEU A 87 -4.81 19.70 -46.54
C LEU A 87 -4.39 20.91 -47.40
N ALA A 88 -5.07 22.05 -47.29
CA ALA A 88 -4.73 23.29 -48.00
C ALA A 88 -3.56 24.08 -47.34
N GLY A 89 -2.58 23.36 -46.77
CA GLY A 89 -1.59 23.92 -45.83
C GLY A 89 -0.21 23.29 -45.92
N ARG A 90 0.43 23.35 -47.10
CA ARG A 90 1.88 23.17 -47.24
C ARG A 90 2.48 24.41 -47.93
N PRO A 91 3.57 24.99 -47.38
CA PRO A 91 4.17 26.19 -47.95
C PRO A 91 4.89 25.87 -49.28
N SER A 92 4.85 26.84 -50.20
CA SER A 92 5.56 26.78 -51.48
C SER A 92 7.07 26.69 -51.27
N GLY A 93 7.74 25.85 -52.07
CA GLY A 93 9.21 25.92 -52.18
C GLY A 93 9.67 27.22 -52.86
N PRO A 94 10.86 27.75 -52.55
CA PRO A 94 11.37 28.97 -53.15
C PRO A 94 11.75 28.76 -54.62
N GLY A 95 11.24 29.62 -55.51
CA GLY A 95 11.70 29.72 -56.89
C GLY A 95 13.00 30.52 -57.01
N GLN A 96 13.73 30.33 -58.09
CA GLN A 96 14.92 31.12 -58.45
C GLN A 96 14.54 32.23 -59.44
N HIS A 97 15.17 33.41 -59.25
CA HIS A 97 15.27 34.53 -60.22
C HIS A 97 13.93 35.24 -60.59
N ASP A 98 13.92 36.50 -61.01
CA ASP A 98 14.99 37.45 -61.38
C ASP A 98 15.07 38.70 -60.46
N GLY A 99 16.10 39.55 -60.67
CA GLY A 99 16.33 40.83 -59.96
C GLY A 99 15.50 42.03 -60.47
N PRO A 100 15.83 43.30 -60.11
CA PRO A 100 17.22 43.81 -60.12
C PRO A 100 17.69 44.60 -58.86
N ASP A 101 18.99 44.92 -58.89
CA ASP A 101 19.78 45.89 -58.09
C ASP A 101 19.29 47.38 -58.23
N PRO A 102 19.82 48.39 -57.50
CA PRO A 102 21.12 48.46 -56.78
C PRO A 102 21.12 49.13 -55.37
N ASP A 103 22.34 49.42 -54.86
CA ASP A 103 22.75 50.43 -53.85
C ASP A 103 22.39 50.16 -52.35
N ASP A 104 23.30 50.25 -51.36
CA ASP A 104 24.74 50.56 -51.33
C ASP A 104 25.43 50.10 -50.01
N ASP A 105 26.78 50.04 -50.02
CA ASP A 105 27.75 50.26 -48.93
C ASP A 105 27.83 49.40 -47.63
N ARG A 106 29.01 48.74 -47.50
CA ARG A 106 29.91 48.66 -46.31
C ARG A 106 29.85 47.54 -45.24
N THR A 107 30.86 46.66 -45.37
CA THR A 107 31.82 46.19 -44.33
C THR A 107 31.35 45.34 -43.14
N ALA A 108 32.08 44.32 -42.67
CA ALA A 108 33.26 43.61 -43.20
C ALA A 108 33.47 42.25 -42.47
N SER A 109 34.32 41.38 -43.06
CA SER A 109 35.14 40.29 -42.49
C SER A 109 34.74 39.62 -41.14
N GLY A 110 34.63 38.29 -41.00
CA GLY A 110 34.82 37.17 -41.96
C GLY A 110 35.50 35.95 -41.31
N THR A 111 35.67 34.85 -42.07
CA THR A 111 36.77 33.85 -41.95
C THR A 111 36.77 32.95 -40.67
N THR A 112 36.85 31.60 -40.67
CA THR A 112 36.97 30.49 -41.65
C THR A 112 36.34 29.25 -40.98
N ALA A 113 35.52 28.39 -41.60
CA ALA A 113 35.68 27.57 -42.81
C ALA A 113 36.62 26.34 -42.65
N ARG A 114 36.04 25.13 -42.65
CA ARG A 114 36.63 23.92 -43.24
C ARG A 114 35.57 22.86 -43.58
N ALA A 115 35.86 22.08 -44.62
CA ALA A 115 35.10 20.97 -45.19
C ALA A 115 36.11 20.05 -45.93
N PRO A 116 35.70 18.98 -46.64
CA PRO A 116 34.74 17.93 -46.30
C PRO A 116 35.42 16.53 -46.30
N GLU A 117 34.70 15.47 -45.92
CA GLU A 117 35.08 14.08 -46.25
C GLU A 117 33.89 13.27 -46.83
N GLY A 118 34.21 12.13 -47.45
CA GLY A 118 33.38 11.43 -48.44
C GLY A 118 32.41 10.35 -47.93
N PRO A 119 31.80 9.58 -48.84
CA PRO A 119 30.56 8.85 -48.59
C PRO A 119 30.74 7.50 -47.87
N GLY A 120 29.98 7.31 -46.78
CA GLY A 120 29.74 6.01 -46.15
C GLY A 120 28.50 5.30 -46.72
N ALA A 121 28.45 3.97 -46.53
CA ALA A 121 27.35 3.10 -46.96
C ALA A 121 26.00 3.43 -46.27
N PRO A 122 24.83 3.03 -46.84
CA PRO A 122 23.52 3.34 -46.26
C PRO A 122 23.36 2.78 -44.85
N GLY A 123 23.21 3.69 -43.88
CA GLY A 123 23.00 3.35 -42.48
C GLY A 123 21.66 2.66 -42.24
N GLN A 124 21.64 1.78 -41.24
CA GLN A 124 20.41 1.27 -40.64
C GLN A 124 19.57 2.44 -40.08
N PRO A 125 18.23 2.33 -40.02
CA PRO A 125 17.43 3.35 -39.35
C PRO A 125 17.87 3.49 -37.89
N ALA A 126 18.21 4.71 -37.49
CA ALA A 126 18.61 5.00 -36.11
C ALA A 126 17.49 4.60 -35.13
N PRO A 127 17.82 4.10 -33.92
CA PRO A 127 16.81 3.83 -32.89
C PRO A 127 16.09 5.14 -32.51
N PRO A 128 14.82 5.08 -32.09
CA PRO A 128 14.06 6.29 -31.77
C PRO A 128 14.68 7.04 -30.58
N ALA A 129 15.16 8.26 -30.82
CA ALA A 129 15.60 9.17 -29.76
C ALA A 129 14.40 9.65 -28.92
N GLN A 130 14.69 10.15 -27.71
CA GLN A 130 13.73 10.73 -26.77
C GLN A 130 12.66 9.75 -26.25
N LEU A 131 13.11 8.78 -25.44
CA LEU A 131 12.26 7.84 -24.71
C LEU A 131 11.60 8.50 -23.49
N LEU A 132 10.41 9.04 -23.72
CA LEU A 132 9.63 9.80 -22.74
C LEU A 132 8.98 8.86 -21.69
N GLY A 133 9.04 9.24 -20.40
CA GLY A 133 8.24 8.65 -19.30
C GLY A 133 8.60 7.22 -18.87
N ALA A 134 9.83 7.01 -18.40
CA ALA A 134 10.34 5.70 -17.96
C ALA A 134 10.43 5.56 -16.42
N LEU A 135 10.58 4.32 -15.95
CA LEU A 135 10.77 3.97 -14.54
C LEU A 135 12.24 3.64 -14.27
N HIS A 136 12.91 4.44 -13.44
CA HIS A 136 14.38 4.40 -13.32
C HIS A 136 14.91 3.71 -12.07
N ALA A 137 15.78 2.73 -12.27
CA ALA A 137 16.74 2.28 -11.27
C ALA A 137 18.14 2.76 -11.66
N ALA A 138 19.06 2.84 -10.70
CA ALA A 138 20.46 3.19 -10.96
C ALA A 138 21.40 2.04 -10.56
N ALA A 139 22.47 1.87 -11.35
CA ALA A 139 23.52 0.90 -11.09
C ALA A 139 24.48 1.44 -10.03
N ALA A 140 24.65 0.72 -8.92
CA ALA A 140 25.57 1.10 -7.84
C ALA A 140 26.90 0.35 -7.94
N SER A 141 28.00 1.02 -7.60
CA SER A 141 29.36 0.44 -7.55
C SER A 141 29.71 0.03 -6.12
N GLY A 142 29.50 -1.24 -5.77
CA GLY A 142 29.70 -1.76 -4.42
C GLY A 142 28.56 -1.42 -3.46
N SER A 143 28.05 -2.46 -2.78
CA SER A 143 26.95 -2.41 -1.79
C SER A 143 25.59 -1.94 -2.36
N ALA A 144 24.49 -2.50 -1.86
CA ALA A 144 23.17 -1.95 -2.18
C ALA A 144 22.98 -0.61 -1.45
N PRO A 145 22.68 0.50 -2.14
CA PRO A 145 22.52 1.79 -1.49
C PRO A 145 21.15 1.88 -0.80
N GLU A 146 21.11 1.49 0.46
CA GLU A 146 20.03 1.94 1.33
C GLU A 146 20.10 3.47 1.48
N PHE A 147 18.97 4.15 1.25
CA PHE A 147 18.77 5.60 1.41
C PHE A 147 19.48 6.52 0.40
N ALA A 148 19.06 6.44 -0.87
CA ALA A 148 18.91 7.67 -1.65
C ALA A 148 17.62 8.41 -1.24
N GLU A 149 17.64 9.75 -1.23
CA GLU A 149 16.48 10.54 -0.84
C GLU A 149 15.42 10.68 -1.96
N PRO A 150 14.11 10.69 -1.64
CA PRO A 150 13.07 11.24 -2.52
C PRO A 150 13.08 12.79 -2.54
N GLY A 151 14.25 13.41 -2.43
CA GLY A 151 14.45 14.86 -2.25
C GLY A 151 15.59 15.37 -3.14
N ALA A 152 16.80 14.89 -2.89
CA ALA A 152 18.03 15.22 -3.63
C ALA A 152 18.05 14.66 -5.08
N ALA A 153 17.17 15.19 -5.92
CA ALA A 153 17.23 14.98 -7.36
C ALA A 153 18.40 15.77 -7.97
N ALA A 154 19.60 15.17 -7.94
CA ALA A 154 20.62 15.52 -8.92
C ALA A 154 19.98 15.41 -10.32
N GLN A 155 20.04 16.49 -11.10
CA GLN A 155 19.57 16.46 -12.48
C GLN A 155 20.51 15.54 -13.27
N LEU A 156 20.07 14.31 -13.54
CA LEU A 156 20.76 13.39 -14.43
C LEU A 156 20.99 14.10 -15.77
N THR A 157 22.27 14.37 -16.06
CA THR A 157 22.63 15.03 -17.31
C THR A 157 22.49 14.04 -18.48
N PRO A 158 22.23 14.49 -19.71
CA PRO A 158 22.03 13.58 -20.86
C PRO A 158 23.23 12.70 -21.25
N ALA A 159 24.34 12.76 -20.51
CA ALA A 159 25.54 11.94 -20.73
C ALA A 159 25.50 10.56 -20.05
N ASP A 160 24.61 10.34 -19.07
CA ASP A 160 24.46 9.04 -18.40
C ASP A 160 23.53 8.12 -19.21
N GLY A 161 24.11 7.09 -19.81
CA GLY A 161 23.39 6.10 -20.62
C GLY A 161 22.35 5.29 -19.84
N ALA A 162 21.43 4.67 -20.59
CA ALA A 162 20.35 3.84 -20.04
C ALA A 162 20.26 2.46 -20.72
N MET A 163 19.94 1.43 -19.92
CA MET A 163 19.73 0.05 -20.36
C MET A 163 18.33 -0.45 -19.98
N PRO A 164 17.55 -1.05 -20.88
CA PRO A 164 16.19 -1.51 -20.58
C PRO A 164 16.19 -2.78 -19.72
N VAL A 165 15.32 -2.81 -18.69
CA VAL A 165 15.06 -3.93 -17.79
C VAL A 165 13.56 -4.30 -17.86
N ARG A 166 13.21 -5.56 -17.60
CA ARG A 166 11.84 -6.09 -17.72
C ARG A 166 11.37 -6.63 -16.37
N VAL A 167 10.14 -6.32 -15.98
CA VAL A 167 9.61 -6.61 -14.63
C VAL A 167 8.24 -7.29 -14.74
N PRO A 168 8.15 -8.62 -14.55
CA PRO A 168 6.87 -9.31 -14.51
C PRO A 168 5.94 -8.77 -13.41
N GLU A 169 4.65 -8.84 -13.69
CA GLU A 169 3.56 -8.27 -12.89
C GLU A 169 2.44 -9.34 -12.81
N GLU A 170 1.65 -9.37 -11.72
CA GLU A 170 0.73 -10.47 -11.43
C GLU A 170 -0.52 -10.53 -12.32
N LYS A 171 -1.02 -11.75 -12.59
CA LYS A 171 -2.18 -11.96 -13.47
C LYS A 171 -3.48 -11.44 -12.86
N ALA A 172 -4.19 -10.60 -13.62
CA ALA A 172 -5.47 -10.04 -13.20
C ALA A 172 -6.61 -11.09 -13.15
N LEU A 173 -6.54 -12.15 -13.96
CA LEU A 173 -7.46 -13.28 -13.93
C LEU A 173 -6.97 -14.47 -13.09
N GLY A 174 -5.74 -14.42 -12.53
CA GLY A 174 -5.18 -15.47 -11.67
C GLY A 174 -5.40 -16.91 -12.19
N GLU A 175 -5.98 -17.77 -11.34
CA GLU A 175 -6.40 -19.14 -11.68
C GLU A 175 -7.68 -19.20 -12.54
N ASP A 176 -8.52 -18.16 -12.48
CA ASP A 176 -9.82 -18.11 -13.13
C ASP A 176 -9.71 -17.99 -14.66
N GLU A 177 -8.54 -17.64 -15.23
CA GLU A 177 -8.28 -17.65 -16.67
C GLU A 177 -8.77 -18.95 -17.35
N LEU A 178 -8.53 -20.11 -16.70
CA LEU A 178 -8.98 -21.41 -17.19
C LEU A 178 -10.48 -21.65 -16.98
N ARG A 179 -11.09 -21.13 -15.91
CA ARG A 179 -12.54 -21.23 -15.65
C ARG A 179 -13.32 -20.35 -16.64
N PHE A 180 -12.78 -19.18 -16.94
CA PHE A 180 -13.27 -18.21 -17.93
C PHE A 180 -13.26 -18.79 -19.36
N GLY A 181 -12.14 -19.39 -19.78
CA GLY A 181 -12.04 -20.09 -21.06
C GLY A 181 -12.99 -21.30 -21.17
N ARG A 182 -13.24 -22.02 -20.07
CA ARG A 182 -14.24 -23.10 -20.01
C ARG A 182 -15.67 -22.57 -20.14
N ALA A 183 -16.02 -21.50 -19.44
CA ALA A 183 -17.35 -20.87 -19.47
C ALA A 183 -17.78 -20.46 -20.89
N LEU A 184 -16.86 -19.84 -21.64
CA LEU A 184 -17.13 -19.36 -23.01
C LEU A 184 -17.04 -20.45 -24.08
N ARG A 185 -16.56 -21.66 -23.78
CA ARG A 185 -16.38 -22.76 -24.75
C ARG A 185 -17.69 -23.15 -25.47
N VAL A 186 -18.84 -22.93 -24.84
CA VAL A 186 -20.18 -23.16 -25.41
C VAL A 186 -20.49 -22.29 -26.65
N LEU A 187 -19.77 -21.18 -26.82
CA LEU A 187 -19.85 -20.29 -27.99
C LEU A 187 -19.05 -20.81 -29.20
N LYS A 188 -18.20 -21.84 -29.07
CA LYS A 188 -17.30 -22.34 -30.14
C LYS A 188 -18.03 -23.20 -31.20
N GLN A 189 -19.19 -22.75 -31.66
CA GLN A 189 -20.04 -23.47 -32.60
C GLN A 189 -19.57 -23.25 -34.06
N PRO A 190 -19.45 -24.30 -34.89
CA PRO A 190 -19.23 -24.17 -36.32
C PRO A 190 -20.54 -23.83 -37.05
N GLN A 191 -20.45 -23.08 -38.14
CA GLN A 191 -21.58 -22.81 -39.03
C GLN A 191 -21.12 -22.85 -40.50
N PRO A 192 -21.92 -23.40 -41.43
CA PRO A 192 -21.65 -23.32 -42.85
C PRO A 192 -21.51 -21.88 -43.35
N ASP A 193 -20.46 -21.62 -44.13
CA ASP A 193 -20.39 -20.47 -45.03
C ASP A 193 -21.14 -20.79 -46.33
N LEU A 194 -22.17 -20.02 -46.65
CA LEU A 194 -22.98 -20.21 -47.86
C LEU A 194 -22.33 -19.61 -49.11
N LEU A 195 -21.31 -18.75 -48.95
CA LEU A 195 -20.60 -18.08 -50.04
C LEU A 195 -19.26 -18.75 -50.36
N ARG A 196 -18.67 -19.46 -49.38
CA ARG A 196 -17.36 -20.12 -49.52
C ARG A 196 -17.49 -21.64 -49.40
N ARG A 197 -17.10 -22.35 -50.46
CA ARG A 197 -16.99 -23.82 -50.47
C ARG A 197 -15.53 -24.25 -50.51
N GLU A 198 -15.23 -25.38 -49.86
CA GLU A 198 -13.95 -26.09 -49.89
C GLU A 198 -14.10 -27.43 -50.62
N PHE A 199 -12.99 -27.99 -51.06
CA PHE A 199 -12.93 -29.35 -51.59
C PHE A 199 -13.34 -30.35 -50.51
N ASP A 200 -14.19 -31.31 -50.86
CA ASP A 200 -14.55 -32.42 -49.97
C ASP A 200 -13.81 -33.67 -50.46
N GLU A 201 -12.62 -33.89 -49.91
CA GLU A 201 -11.70 -34.97 -50.32
C GLU A 201 -12.36 -36.35 -50.19
N ASP A 202 -12.99 -36.62 -49.04
CA ASP A 202 -13.68 -37.88 -48.76
C ASP A 202 -14.86 -38.10 -49.72
N ALA A 203 -15.71 -37.08 -49.92
CA ALA A 203 -16.87 -37.18 -50.81
C ALA A 203 -16.47 -37.27 -52.29
N THR A 204 -15.36 -36.64 -52.70
CA THR A 204 -14.82 -36.75 -54.06
C THR A 204 -14.23 -38.14 -54.29
N ALA A 205 -13.47 -38.66 -53.34
CA ALA A 205 -12.91 -40.01 -53.42
C ALA A 205 -14.03 -41.08 -53.49
N ALA A 206 -15.10 -40.92 -52.71
CA ALA A 206 -16.28 -41.77 -52.78
C ALA A 206 -17.00 -41.66 -54.13
N ALA A 207 -17.29 -40.44 -54.61
CA ALA A 207 -17.97 -40.24 -55.90
C ALA A 207 -17.15 -40.78 -57.09
N LEU A 208 -15.82 -40.61 -57.07
CA LEU A 208 -14.91 -41.19 -58.05
C LEU A 208 -14.90 -42.72 -57.99
N ALA A 209 -14.92 -43.32 -56.80
CA ALA A 209 -14.96 -44.77 -56.63
C ALA A 209 -16.29 -45.40 -57.06
N GLU A 210 -17.42 -44.70 -56.85
CA GLU A 210 -18.76 -45.16 -57.25
C GLU A 210 -19.07 -44.95 -58.74
N THR A 211 -18.60 -43.84 -59.34
CA THR A 211 -18.97 -43.44 -60.72
C THR A 211 -17.88 -43.67 -61.77
N GLY A 212 -16.61 -43.80 -61.35
CA GLY A 212 -15.45 -43.82 -62.25
C GLY A 212 -15.13 -42.45 -62.89
N LEU A 213 -15.80 -41.37 -62.50
CA LEU A 213 -15.60 -40.02 -63.04
C LEU A 213 -14.92 -39.10 -62.00
N PRO A 214 -13.97 -38.24 -62.40
CA PRO A 214 -13.28 -37.32 -61.50
C PRO A 214 -14.14 -36.07 -61.19
N ASP A 215 -15.33 -36.27 -60.65
CA ASP A 215 -16.27 -35.19 -60.35
C ASP A 215 -16.02 -34.57 -58.96
N VAL A 216 -15.77 -33.25 -58.93
CA VAL A 216 -15.20 -32.56 -57.78
C VAL A 216 -16.28 -32.15 -56.78
N MET A 217 -16.44 -32.95 -55.73
CA MET A 217 -17.37 -32.65 -54.65
C MET A 217 -16.82 -31.53 -53.76
N THR A 218 -17.71 -30.60 -53.40
CA THR A 218 -17.35 -29.45 -52.56
C THR A 218 -18.37 -29.24 -51.46
N ARG A 219 -17.91 -28.86 -50.26
CA ARG A 219 -18.77 -28.60 -49.09
C ARG A 219 -18.65 -27.15 -48.64
N PRO A 220 -19.67 -26.58 -47.97
CA PRO A 220 -19.57 -25.29 -47.29
C PRO A 220 -18.42 -25.25 -46.28
N VAL A 221 -17.57 -24.22 -46.34
CA VAL A 221 -16.50 -24.01 -45.35
C VAL A 221 -17.12 -23.82 -43.96
N ARG A 222 -16.58 -24.49 -42.93
CA ARG A 222 -17.11 -24.37 -41.56
C ARG A 222 -16.44 -23.22 -40.80
N GLN A 223 -16.98 -22.02 -40.94
CA GLN A 223 -16.57 -20.85 -40.15
C GLN A 223 -17.16 -20.84 -38.73
N ARG A 224 -16.80 -19.84 -37.92
CA ARG A 224 -17.47 -19.56 -36.64
C ARG A 224 -18.72 -18.71 -36.87
N TRP A 225 -19.75 -18.98 -36.09
CA TRP A 225 -21.07 -18.39 -36.23
C TRP A 225 -21.18 -16.91 -35.79
N LEU A 226 -20.25 -16.45 -34.95
CA LEU A 226 -20.16 -15.07 -34.45
C LEU A 226 -18.76 -14.47 -34.73
N GLY A 227 -18.70 -13.19 -35.09
CA GLY A 227 -17.56 -12.31 -34.83
C GLY A 227 -17.65 -11.66 -33.44
N LEU A 228 -16.56 -11.04 -32.98
CA LEU A 228 -16.49 -10.31 -31.71
C LEU A 228 -15.89 -8.93 -31.92
N THR A 229 -16.59 -7.91 -31.43
CA THR A 229 -16.03 -6.57 -31.19
C THR A 229 -15.89 -6.35 -29.68
N LEU A 230 -14.65 -6.21 -29.22
CA LEU A 230 -14.31 -5.85 -27.85
C LEU A 230 -14.08 -4.33 -27.76
N LEU A 231 -14.89 -3.65 -26.97
CA LEU A 231 -14.79 -2.21 -26.74
C LEU A 231 -14.26 -1.97 -25.33
N ILE A 232 -13.12 -1.31 -25.20
CA ILE A 232 -12.49 -1.04 -23.90
C ILE A 232 -12.59 0.46 -23.64
N ASP A 233 -13.16 0.85 -22.51
CA ASP A 233 -13.25 2.26 -22.12
C ASP A 233 -11.85 2.85 -21.87
N ASP A 234 -11.54 3.94 -22.57
CA ASP A 234 -10.24 4.63 -22.56
C ASP A 234 -10.17 5.73 -21.47
N GLY A 235 -11.02 5.65 -20.45
CA GLY A 235 -10.97 6.47 -19.26
C GLY A 235 -9.64 6.37 -18.49
N ILE A 236 -9.31 7.39 -17.70
CA ILE A 236 -8.04 7.43 -16.94
C ILE A 236 -8.04 6.37 -15.82
N SER A 237 -9.18 6.16 -15.16
CA SER A 237 -9.38 5.09 -14.16
C SER A 237 -9.32 3.68 -14.77
N MET A 238 -9.65 3.52 -16.04
CA MET A 238 -9.51 2.25 -16.77
C MET A 238 -8.06 1.82 -17.00
N LEU A 239 -7.07 2.67 -16.73
CA LEU A 239 -5.65 2.27 -16.73
C LEU A 239 -5.34 1.20 -15.67
N LEU A 240 -6.06 1.21 -14.54
CA LEU A 240 -5.99 0.15 -13.52
C LEU A 240 -6.48 -1.20 -14.07
N TRP A 241 -7.49 -1.17 -14.94
CA TRP A 241 -8.20 -2.33 -15.50
C TRP A 241 -7.69 -2.78 -16.87
N ARG A 242 -6.78 -2.02 -17.52
CA ARG A 242 -6.23 -2.36 -18.85
C ARG A 242 -5.64 -3.76 -18.91
N ARG A 243 -4.98 -4.23 -17.84
CA ARG A 243 -4.44 -5.60 -17.79
C ARG A 243 -5.53 -6.66 -17.80
N LEU A 244 -6.58 -6.49 -16.99
CA LEU A 244 -7.76 -7.35 -17.03
C LEU A 244 -8.33 -7.40 -18.45
N ALA A 245 -8.51 -6.25 -19.11
CA ALA A 245 -8.97 -6.18 -20.50
C ALA A 245 -8.03 -6.88 -21.50
N ALA A 246 -6.71 -6.80 -21.31
CA ALA A 246 -5.71 -7.46 -22.15
C ALA A 246 -5.67 -8.99 -21.95
N GLU A 247 -5.76 -9.48 -20.71
CA GLU A 247 -5.86 -10.92 -20.41
C GLU A 247 -7.17 -11.50 -20.94
N LEU A 248 -8.29 -10.81 -20.72
CA LEU A 248 -9.60 -11.15 -21.29
C LEU A 248 -9.56 -11.25 -22.81
N ARG A 249 -8.99 -10.24 -23.49
CA ARG A 249 -8.75 -10.25 -24.94
C ARG A 249 -7.96 -11.51 -25.34
N ALA A 250 -6.83 -11.76 -24.68
CA ALA A 250 -5.97 -12.89 -25.01
C ALA A 250 -6.66 -14.24 -24.78
N VAL A 251 -7.56 -14.36 -23.79
CA VAL A 251 -8.41 -15.55 -23.58
C VAL A 251 -9.45 -15.69 -24.69
N LEU A 252 -10.13 -14.60 -25.07
CA LEU A 252 -11.14 -14.59 -26.14
C LEU A 252 -10.54 -14.95 -27.51
N GLU A 253 -9.33 -14.46 -27.80
CA GLU A 253 -8.54 -14.82 -28.99
C GLU A 253 -8.11 -16.30 -28.94
N ARG A 254 -7.41 -16.74 -27.87
CA ARG A 254 -6.94 -18.13 -27.72
C ARG A 254 -8.06 -19.17 -27.67
N LEU A 255 -9.27 -18.78 -27.25
CA LEU A 255 -10.45 -19.65 -27.28
C LEU A 255 -10.81 -20.07 -28.72
N GLY A 256 -10.59 -19.20 -29.72
CA GLY A 256 -10.92 -19.48 -31.12
C GLY A 256 -12.41 -19.81 -31.36
N ALA A 257 -13.30 -19.18 -30.57
CA ALA A 257 -14.76 -19.31 -30.69
C ALA A 257 -15.38 -18.37 -31.73
N PHE A 258 -14.69 -17.26 -32.02
CA PHE A 258 -15.16 -16.21 -32.93
C PHE A 258 -14.47 -16.29 -34.29
N ARG A 259 -15.10 -15.74 -35.33
CA ARG A 259 -14.59 -15.66 -36.71
C ARG A 259 -13.53 -14.58 -36.86
N ASP A 260 -13.82 -13.42 -36.31
CA ASP A 260 -12.98 -12.23 -36.20
C ASP A 260 -13.04 -11.71 -34.76
N VAL A 261 -11.92 -11.17 -34.27
CA VAL A 261 -11.86 -10.44 -32.99
C VAL A 261 -11.31 -9.05 -33.29
N ARG A 262 -12.16 -8.03 -33.19
CA ARG A 262 -11.83 -6.62 -33.36
C ARG A 262 -11.79 -5.94 -32.00
N VAL A 263 -10.83 -5.04 -31.78
CA VAL A 263 -10.62 -4.39 -30.48
C VAL A 263 -10.47 -2.88 -30.68
N HIS A 264 -11.29 -2.10 -29.99
CA HIS A 264 -11.31 -0.64 -30.11
C HIS A 264 -11.35 0.03 -28.73
N GLY A 265 -10.82 1.25 -28.66
CA GLY A 265 -11.03 2.13 -27.52
C GLY A 265 -12.41 2.78 -27.56
N LEU A 266 -12.96 3.13 -26.40
CA LEU A 266 -14.23 3.82 -26.22
C LEU A 266 -13.99 5.10 -25.40
N ASP A 267 -14.17 6.27 -26.01
CA ASP A 267 -13.98 7.55 -25.33
C ASP A 267 -15.31 8.09 -24.79
N ALA A 268 -15.69 7.58 -23.60
CA ALA A 268 -16.89 8.00 -22.87
C ALA A 268 -16.74 9.38 -22.19
N ARG A 269 -15.60 10.08 -22.35
CA ARG A 269 -15.34 11.41 -21.75
C ARG A 269 -15.72 12.57 -22.65
N SER A 270 -15.78 12.33 -23.97
CA SER A 270 -16.08 13.35 -24.99
C SER A 270 -17.28 14.24 -24.61
N PRO A 271 -17.16 15.57 -24.62
CA PRO A 271 -18.24 16.47 -24.20
C PRO A 271 -19.39 16.58 -25.23
N ARG A 272 -19.22 16.07 -26.45
CA ARG A 272 -20.27 16.06 -27.49
C ARG A 272 -21.02 14.73 -27.50
N ALA A 273 -20.40 13.68 -28.01
CA ALA A 273 -20.94 12.32 -28.03
C ALA A 273 -19.81 11.30 -27.82
N PRO A 274 -20.09 10.09 -27.29
CA PRO A 274 -19.12 9.01 -27.22
C PRO A 274 -18.56 8.67 -28.61
N LEU A 275 -17.26 8.41 -28.68
CA LEU A 275 -16.55 8.04 -29.90
C LEU A 275 -15.77 6.74 -29.66
N LEU A 276 -15.44 6.04 -30.75
CA LEU A 276 -14.52 4.91 -30.71
C LEU A 276 -13.12 5.35 -31.17
N ARG A 277 -12.08 4.64 -30.75
CA ARG A 277 -10.70 4.80 -31.22
C ARG A 277 -10.25 3.51 -31.87
N ALA A 278 -9.58 3.60 -33.02
CA ALA A 278 -9.18 2.40 -33.78
C ALA A 278 -8.35 1.40 -32.96
N ARG A 279 -7.61 1.86 -31.93
CA ARG A 279 -6.93 1.06 -30.90
C ARG A 279 -7.23 1.66 -29.52
N PRO A 280 -7.40 0.84 -28.46
CA PRO A 280 -7.58 1.32 -27.09
C PRO A 280 -6.30 1.95 -26.51
N PHE A 281 -6.49 2.88 -25.58
CA PHE A 281 -5.46 3.67 -24.88
C PHE A 281 -4.46 4.42 -25.79
N ALA A 282 -4.82 4.64 -27.06
CA ALA A 282 -3.99 5.33 -28.05
C ALA A 282 -4.60 6.72 -28.38
N PRO A 283 -4.05 7.84 -27.87
CA PRO A 283 -4.63 9.17 -28.07
C PRO A 283 -4.60 9.59 -29.55
N ASP A 284 -3.56 9.19 -30.28
CA ASP A 284 -3.34 9.52 -31.70
C ASP A 284 -4.04 8.54 -32.67
N ALA A 285 -4.70 7.50 -32.15
CA ALA A 285 -5.45 6.58 -33.01
C ALA A 285 -6.68 7.28 -33.60
N PRO A 286 -6.99 7.09 -34.89
CA PRO A 286 -8.10 7.77 -35.54
C PRO A 286 -9.42 7.46 -34.84
N LEU A 287 -10.22 8.52 -34.67
CA LEU A 287 -11.55 8.46 -34.06
C LEU A 287 -12.56 7.91 -35.07
N LEU A 288 -13.36 6.95 -34.60
CA LEU A 288 -14.36 6.24 -35.38
C LEU A 288 -15.76 6.50 -34.80
N SER A 289 -16.76 6.58 -35.67
CA SER A 289 -18.16 6.65 -35.25
C SER A 289 -18.59 5.37 -34.53
N PRO A 290 -19.38 5.42 -33.44
CA PRO A 290 -20.01 4.25 -32.83
C PRO A 290 -20.85 3.39 -33.80
N ALA A 291 -21.23 3.91 -34.97
CA ALA A 291 -21.89 3.13 -36.02
C ALA A 291 -20.95 2.13 -36.73
N SER A 292 -19.64 2.35 -36.72
CA SER A 292 -18.64 1.54 -37.47
C SER A 292 -18.52 0.09 -37.00
N VAL A 293 -18.99 -0.23 -35.79
CA VAL A 293 -18.97 -1.58 -35.22
C VAL A 293 -20.30 -2.33 -35.36
N VAL A 294 -21.31 -1.71 -35.96
CA VAL A 294 -22.61 -2.34 -36.23
C VAL A 294 -22.48 -3.32 -37.39
N ASP A 295 -22.96 -4.55 -37.18
CA ASP A 295 -23.06 -5.60 -38.19
C ASP A 295 -24.53 -5.82 -38.56
N PRO A 296 -24.99 -5.40 -39.76
CA PRO A 296 -26.38 -5.59 -40.20
C PRO A 296 -26.84 -7.05 -40.31
N SER A 297 -25.93 -8.04 -40.27
CA SER A 297 -26.29 -9.46 -40.22
C SER A 297 -26.62 -9.95 -38.80
N GLY A 298 -26.37 -9.13 -37.77
CA GLY A 298 -26.56 -9.45 -36.35
C GLY A 298 -25.59 -10.51 -35.80
N ARG A 299 -24.52 -10.85 -36.55
CA ARG A 299 -23.59 -11.95 -36.25
C ARG A 299 -22.27 -11.46 -35.63
N THR A 300 -22.23 -10.21 -35.15
CA THR A 300 -21.12 -9.68 -34.34
C THR A 300 -21.61 -9.47 -32.92
N LEU A 301 -20.93 -10.12 -31.98
CA LEU A 301 -21.12 -9.90 -30.55
C LEU A 301 -20.35 -8.63 -30.14
N ILE A 302 -20.98 -7.74 -29.37
CA ILE A 302 -20.34 -6.55 -28.83
C ILE A 302 -20.18 -6.70 -27.31
N LEU A 303 -18.94 -6.67 -26.82
CA LEU A 303 -18.61 -6.73 -25.40
C LEU A 303 -17.89 -5.45 -24.99
N VAL A 304 -18.48 -4.69 -24.07
CA VAL A 304 -17.94 -3.41 -23.57
C VAL A 304 -17.33 -3.62 -22.19
N ILE A 305 -16.06 -3.27 -21.98
CA ILE A 305 -15.40 -3.30 -20.66
C ILE A 305 -15.28 -1.87 -20.13
N SER A 306 -15.87 -1.56 -18.97
CA SER A 306 -15.85 -0.21 -18.38
C SER A 306 -16.01 -0.19 -16.86
N ASP A 307 -15.44 0.83 -16.23
CA ASP A 307 -15.67 1.21 -14.83
C ASP A 307 -16.87 2.16 -14.64
N GLY A 308 -17.50 2.63 -15.72
CA GLY A 308 -18.66 3.53 -15.68
C GLY A 308 -18.38 4.94 -15.16
N VAL A 309 -17.11 5.34 -14.99
CA VAL A 309 -16.75 6.63 -14.37
C VAL A 309 -16.86 7.80 -15.36
N GLY A 310 -16.66 7.53 -16.65
CA GLY A 310 -16.73 8.53 -17.72
C GLY A 310 -18.07 9.29 -17.79
N ALA A 311 -18.03 10.59 -18.13
CA ALA A 311 -19.21 11.46 -18.11
C ALA A 311 -20.40 10.91 -18.92
N GLY A 312 -20.14 10.33 -20.10
CA GLY A 312 -21.13 9.73 -20.98
C GLY A 312 -21.93 8.57 -20.37
N TRP A 313 -21.43 7.94 -19.31
CA TRP A 313 -22.18 6.96 -18.52
C TRP A 313 -23.21 7.63 -17.62
N ARG A 314 -22.76 8.64 -16.86
CA ARG A 314 -23.58 9.36 -15.86
C ARG A 314 -24.66 10.26 -16.48
N ASP A 315 -24.44 10.77 -17.70
CA ASP A 315 -25.41 11.60 -18.43
C ASP A 315 -26.27 10.80 -19.44
N GLY A 316 -26.14 9.47 -19.48
CA GLY A 316 -26.95 8.59 -20.31
C GLY A 316 -26.59 8.56 -21.81
N ARG A 317 -25.64 9.37 -22.30
CA ARG A 317 -25.24 9.34 -23.72
C ARG A 317 -24.68 7.98 -24.16
N MET A 318 -24.03 7.24 -23.26
CA MET A 318 -23.62 5.85 -23.49
C MET A 318 -24.81 4.89 -23.58
N ARG A 319 -25.87 5.09 -22.80
CA ARG A 319 -27.10 4.26 -22.92
C ARG A 319 -27.67 4.35 -24.33
N ALA A 320 -27.78 5.55 -24.89
CA ALA A 320 -28.24 5.77 -26.26
C ALA A 320 -27.30 5.23 -27.36
N VAL A 321 -26.06 4.86 -27.04
CA VAL A 321 -25.15 4.13 -27.95
C VAL A 321 -25.34 2.62 -27.78
N LEU A 322 -25.31 2.12 -26.54
CA LEU A 322 -25.55 0.72 -26.20
C LEU A 322 -26.89 0.20 -26.73
N ASP A 323 -27.98 0.96 -26.58
CA ASP A 323 -29.32 0.62 -27.08
C ASP A 323 -29.36 0.40 -28.60
N ARG A 324 -28.50 1.09 -29.37
CA ARG A 324 -28.40 0.90 -30.83
C ARG A 324 -27.62 -0.35 -31.20
N TRP A 325 -26.55 -0.67 -30.48
CA TRP A 325 -25.81 -1.92 -30.65
C TRP A 325 -26.66 -3.14 -30.25
N ALA A 326 -27.31 -3.08 -29.10
CA ALA A 326 -28.15 -4.13 -28.54
C ALA A 326 -29.46 -4.38 -29.33
N ARG A 327 -29.86 -3.45 -30.21
CA ARG A 327 -30.93 -3.68 -31.20
C ARG A 327 -30.45 -4.47 -32.42
N GLN A 328 -29.17 -4.43 -32.77
CA GLN A 328 -28.63 -5.06 -33.99
C GLN A 328 -28.01 -6.43 -33.72
N GLY A 329 -27.32 -6.62 -32.59
CA GLY A 329 -26.65 -7.88 -32.26
C GLY A 329 -26.53 -8.11 -30.75
N PRO A 330 -26.07 -9.31 -30.34
CA PRO A 330 -25.89 -9.66 -28.93
C PRO A 330 -24.84 -8.75 -28.30
N THR A 331 -25.27 -7.90 -27.37
CA THR A 331 -24.45 -6.88 -26.72
C THR A 331 -24.41 -7.11 -25.21
N ALA A 332 -23.24 -6.96 -24.59
CA ALA A 332 -23.07 -7.05 -23.15
C ALA A 332 -22.07 -6.01 -22.64
N LEU A 333 -22.21 -5.64 -21.38
CA LEU A 333 -21.24 -4.84 -20.65
C LEU A 333 -20.56 -5.72 -19.59
N LEU A 334 -19.27 -5.49 -19.35
CA LEU A 334 -18.46 -6.08 -18.31
C LEU A 334 -18.00 -4.95 -17.39
N HIS A 335 -18.55 -4.91 -16.18
CA HIS A 335 -18.29 -3.84 -15.23
C HIS A 335 -17.10 -4.20 -14.34
N THR A 336 -16.05 -3.39 -14.37
CA THR A 336 -14.78 -3.70 -13.70
C THR A 336 -14.74 -3.33 -12.22
N LEU A 337 -15.66 -2.50 -11.72
CA LEU A 337 -15.63 -2.06 -10.33
C LEU A 337 -16.11 -3.14 -9.34
N PRO A 338 -15.48 -3.22 -8.15
CA PRO A 338 -16.03 -3.93 -7.00
C PRO A 338 -17.45 -3.48 -6.65
N ALA A 339 -18.24 -4.38 -6.07
CA ALA A 339 -19.66 -4.16 -5.78
C ALA A 339 -19.96 -2.85 -5.03
N HIS A 340 -19.16 -2.49 -4.02
CA HIS A 340 -19.36 -1.29 -3.20
C HIS A 340 -19.07 0.04 -3.91
N LEU A 341 -18.41 0.03 -5.07
CA LEU A 341 -18.11 1.26 -5.83
C LEU A 341 -19.10 1.51 -6.99
N ARG A 342 -19.97 0.53 -7.30
CA ARG A 342 -20.85 0.58 -8.48
C ARG A 342 -21.88 1.71 -8.42
N ASP A 343 -22.39 2.01 -7.22
CA ASP A 343 -23.40 3.07 -7.00
C ASP A 343 -22.89 4.49 -7.32
N GLY A 344 -21.57 4.68 -7.26
CA GLY A 344 -20.88 5.92 -7.66
C GLY A 344 -20.55 6.00 -9.16
N SER A 345 -20.73 4.91 -9.91
CA SER A 345 -20.56 4.87 -11.36
C SER A 345 -21.83 5.33 -12.11
N GLY A 346 -21.74 5.52 -13.43
CA GLY A 346 -22.89 5.67 -14.31
C GLY A 346 -23.49 4.35 -14.79
N ILE A 347 -23.08 3.20 -14.23
CA ILE A 347 -23.54 1.86 -14.60
C ILE A 347 -24.29 1.26 -13.40
N ARG A 348 -25.63 1.31 -13.45
CA ARG A 348 -26.51 0.67 -12.47
C ARG A 348 -27.20 -0.53 -13.10
N ALA A 349 -27.38 -1.61 -12.36
CA ALA A 349 -28.02 -2.82 -12.84
C ALA A 349 -28.86 -3.51 -11.76
N GLN A 350 -29.88 -4.24 -12.18
CA GLN A 350 -30.81 -4.99 -11.32
C GLN A 350 -30.96 -6.42 -11.86
N PRO A 351 -31.16 -7.46 -11.02
CA PRO A 351 -31.36 -8.83 -11.47
C PRO A 351 -32.71 -9.01 -12.17
N TRP A 352 -32.71 -9.64 -13.35
CA TRP A 352 -33.92 -10.04 -14.07
C TRP A 352 -33.76 -11.46 -14.61
N LEU A 353 -34.86 -12.20 -14.76
CA LEU A 353 -34.87 -13.49 -15.44
C LEU A 353 -35.01 -13.28 -16.96
N VAL A 354 -34.10 -13.85 -17.74
CA VAL A 354 -33.95 -13.57 -19.18
C VAL A 354 -33.93 -14.87 -19.99
N ALA A 355 -34.66 -14.90 -21.12
CA ALA A 355 -34.69 -16.06 -22.03
C ALA A 355 -34.74 -15.67 -23.53
N THR A 356 -33.92 -16.30 -24.37
CA THR A 356 -33.91 -16.07 -25.82
C THR A 356 -34.61 -17.18 -26.63
N ARG A 357 -35.25 -16.81 -27.74
CA ARG A 357 -35.87 -17.73 -28.71
C ARG A 357 -34.93 -18.13 -29.87
N ARG A 358 -33.74 -17.52 -30.00
CA ARG A 358 -32.75 -17.82 -31.06
C ARG A 358 -31.32 -17.75 -30.50
N ARG A 359 -30.39 -18.53 -31.08
CA ARG A 359 -28.97 -18.44 -30.74
C ARG A 359 -28.43 -17.07 -31.14
N GLY A 360 -27.65 -16.43 -30.28
CA GLY A 360 -27.00 -15.14 -30.57
C GLY A 360 -27.98 -14.01 -30.90
N ALA A 361 -29.23 -14.09 -30.43
CA ALA A 361 -30.25 -13.11 -30.76
C ALA A 361 -29.90 -11.72 -30.22
N ALA A 362 -30.19 -10.67 -31.00
CA ALA A 362 -30.07 -9.29 -30.56
C ALA A 362 -30.97 -9.04 -29.34
N ASN A 363 -30.45 -8.30 -28.36
CA ASN A 363 -31.04 -8.19 -27.02
C ASN A 363 -32.50 -7.74 -27.00
N HIS A 364 -32.89 -6.85 -27.92
CA HIS A 364 -34.28 -6.38 -28.03
C HIS A 364 -35.32 -7.48 -28.35
N THR A 365 -34.87 -8.71 -28.65
CA THR A 365 -35.72 -9.88 -28.91
C THR A 365 -35.75 -10.89 -27.74
N TRP A 366 -35.05 -10.60 -26.65
CA TRP A 366 -35.05 -11.43 -25.45
C TRP A 366 -36.37 -11.24 -24.68
N GLN A 367 -36.85 -12.31 -24.06
CA GLN A 367 -37.92 -12.22 -23.06
C GLN A 367 -37.27 -11.89 -21.72
N VAL A 368 -37.88 -10.97 -20.98
CA VAL A 368 -37.41 -10.50 -19.67
C VAL A 368 -38.61 -10.58 -18.73
N THR A 369 -38.42 -11.13 -17.54
CA THR A 369 -39.45 -11.24 -16.50
C THR A 369 -38.83 -10.97 -15.13
N ASP A 370 -39.62 -10.38 -14.24
CA ASP A 370 -39.26 -10.21 -12.83
C ASP A 370 -38.92 -11.60 -12.20
N PRO A 371 -37.87 -11.71 -11.36
CA PRO A 371 -37.46 -12.98 -10.75
C PRO A 371 -38.27 -13.37 -9.49
N LEU A 372 -39.06 -12.44 -8.92
CA LEU A 372 -39.84 -12.62 -7.68
C LEU A 372 -41.36 -12.63 -7.93
N LEU A 373 -41.84 -11.89 -8.93
CA LEU A 373 -43.26 -11.75 -9.25
C LEU A 373 -43.70 -12.74 -10.35
N PRO A 374 -44.91 -13.33 -10.25
CA PRO A 374 -45.41 -14.23 -11.29
C PRO A 374 -45.56 -13.55 -12.66
N PRO A 375 -45.44 -14.28 -13.79
CA PRO A 375 -45.59 -13.71 -15.13
C PRO A 375 -46.92 -12.97 -15.30
N GLY A 376 -46.84 -11.68 -15.65
CA GLY A 376 -48.00 -10.79 -15.80
C GLY A 376 -48.46 -10.05 -14.54
N LEU A 377 -47.71 -10.15 -13.42
CA LEU A 377 -47.94 -9.37 -12.19
C LEU A 377 -46.78 -8.42 -11.82
N GLY A 378 -45.64 -8.50 -12.50
CA GLY A 378 -44.52 -7.55 -12.37
C GLY A 378 -44.55 -6.44 -13.42
N GLU A 379 -43.66 -5.46 -13.26
CA GLU A 379 -43.49 -4.38 -14.24
C GLU A 379 -42.77 -4.90 -15.50
N ASP A 380 -43.22 -4.46 -16.69
CA ASP A 380 -42.55 -4.76 -17.95
C ASP A 380 -41.19 -4.07 -18.04
N PHE A 381 -40.13 -4.81 -18.41
CA PHE A 381 -38.79 -4.23 -18.56
C PHE A 381 -38.78 -3.17 -19.67
N ALA A 382 -38.62 -1.90 -19.29
CA ALA A 382 -38.62 -0.78 -20.23
C ALA A 382 -37.35 -0.74 -21.11
N GLY A 383 -37.52 -0.75 -22.44
CA GLY A 383 -36.42 -0.57 -23.38
C GLY A 383 -35.61 -1.84 -23.67
N VAL A 384 -34.32 -1.71 -24.00
CA VAL A 384 -33.49 -2.85 -24.45
C VAL A 384 -32.74 -3.48 -23.28
N PRO A 385 -32.82 -4.81 -23.05
CA PRO A 385 -32.15 -5.44 -21.91
C PRO A 385 -30.64 -5.63 -22.19
N ILE A 386 -29.78 -4.94 -21.44
CA ILE A 386 -28.32 -5.01 -21.66
C ILE A 386 -27.66 -5.57 -20.41
N PRO A 387 -27.09 -6.79 -20.44
CA PRO A 387 -26.53 -7.41 -19.25
C PRO A 387 -25.23 -6.73 -18.81
N VAL A 388 -25.10 -6.52 -17.50
CA VAL A 388 -23.97 -5.89 -16.82
C VAL A 388 -23.23 -6.95 -16.03
N LEU A 389 -22.36 -7.68 -16.73
CA LEU A 389 -21.64 -8.84 -16.22
C LEU A 389 -20.48 -8.41 -15.32
N GLU A 390 -20.15 -9.26 -14.36
CA GLU A 390 -18.93 -9.16 -13.56
C GLU A 390 -17.79 -9.95 -14.23
N PRO A 391 -16.50 -9.61 -14.02
CA PRO A 391 -15.33 -10.33 -14.55
C PRO A 391 -15.09 -11.70 -13.88
N TYR A 392 -16.15 -12.39 -13.44
CA TYR A 392 -16.13 -13.65 -12.73
C TYR A 392 -16.84 -14.77 -13.52
N ALA A 393 -16.25 -15.96 -13.54
CA ALA A 393 -16.60 -17.01 -14.50
C ALA A 393 -18.07 -17.48 -14.48
N PRO A 394 -18.79 -17.60 -13.34
CA PRO A 394 -20.19 -18.01 -13.31
C PRO A 394 -21.16 -17.03 -13.99
N ALA A 395 -21.00 -15.72 -13.81
CA ALA A 395 -21.85 -14.70 -14.45
C ALA A 395 -21.72 -14.77 -15.98
N ILE A 396 -20.49 -15.01 -16.46
CA ILE A 396 -20.18 -15.11 -17.89
C ILE A 396 -20.59 -16.48 -18.45
N ALA A 397 -20.52 -17.56 -17.65
CA ALA A 397 -21.08 -18.86 -18.00
C ALA A 397 -22.62 -18.82 -18.09
N ALA A 398 -23.28 -18.00 -17.28
CA ALA A 398 -24.74 -17.76 -17.36
C ALA A 398 -25.11 -17.09 -18.70
N TRP A 399 -24.50 -15.95 -19.01
CA TRP A 399 -24.70 -15.23 -20.26
C TRP A 399 -24.30 -16.03 -21.53
N ALA A 400 -23.17 -16.74 -21.49
CA ALA A 400 -22.72 -17.57 -22.61
C ALA A 400 -23.69 -18.73 -22.91
N ARG A 401 -24.29 -19.34 -21.87
CA ARG A 401 -25.34 -20.35 -22.03
C ARG A 401 -26.61 -19.75 -22.66
N LEU A 402 -27.05 -18.58 -22.20
CA LEU A 402 -28.19 -17.86 -22.78
C LEU A 402 -27.99 -17.62 -24.28
N LEU A 403 -26.83 -17.10 -24.70
CA LEU A 403 -26.54 -16.86 -26.12
C LEU A 403 -26.46 -18.14 -26.95
N ALA A 404 -25.91 -19.23 -26.40
CA ALA A 404 -25.69 -20.48 -27.12
C ALA A 404 -26.92 -21.41 -27.23
N SER A 405 -27.87 -21.30 -26.30
CA SER A 405 -28.97 -22.26 -26.12
C SER A 405 -30.34 -21.57 -26.12
N PRO A 406 -31.13 -21.67 -27.20
CA PRO A 406 -32.49 -21.15 -27.24
C PRO A 406 -33.36 -21.84 -26.19
N GLY A 407 -34.25 -21.10 -25.53
CA GLY A 407 -35.11 -21.61 -24.47
C GLY A 407 -34.44 -21.71 -23.10
N ALA A 408 -33.15 -21.45 -22.96
CA ALA A 408 -32.52 -21.30 -21.65
C ALA A 408 -33.01 -20.02 -20.97
N ALA A 409 -33.65 -20.15 -19.81
CA ALA A 409 -33.92 -19.04 -18.89
C ALA A 409 -32.75 -18.90 -17.91
N VAL A 410 -32.28 -17.68 -17.71
CA VAL A 410 -31.08 -17.35 -16.94
C VAL A 410 -31.27 -16.02 -16.24
N GLU A 411 -31.03 -15.97 -14.93
CA GLU A 411 -31.00 -14.70 -14.19
C GLU A 411 -29.72 -13.92 -14.56
N LEU A 412 -29.87 -12.65 -14.94
CA LEU A 412 -28.77 -11.75 -15.26
C LEU A 412 -29.06 -10.33 -14.74
N PRO A 413 -28.04 -9.63 -14.20
CA PRO A 413 -28.14 -8.20 -13.94
C PRO A 413 -28.27 -7.42 -15.26
N LEU A 414 -29.37 -6.69 -15.45
CA LEU A 414 -29.64 -5.83 -16.60
C LEU A 414 -29.44 -4.35 -16.25
N LEU A 415 -28.88 -3.60 -17.21
CA LEU A 415 -28.63 -2.16 -17.12
C LEU A 415 -29.94 -1.40 -16.87
N ALA A 416 -30.00 -0.70 -15.73
CA ALA A 416 -31.15 0.07 -15.29
C ALA A 416 -31.52 1.17 -16.29
N THR A 417 -32.81 1.47 -16.35
CA THR A 417 -33.46 2.20 -17.43
C THR A 417 -33.82 3.63 -17.03
N GLU A 418 -34.12 3.85 -15.76
CA GLU A 418 -34.30 5.16 -15.17
C GLU A 418 -32.98 5.78 -14.69
N SER A 419 -32.70 7.01 -15.13
CA SER A 419 -31.71 7.88 -14.47
C SER A 419 -32.31 8.48 -13.20
N ALA A 420 -32.57 7.62 -12.21
CA ALA A 420 -33.13 7.98 -10.91
C ALA A 420 -32.20 8.94 -10.15
N GLY A 421 -32.45 10.24 -10.32
CA GLY A 421 -31.79 11.38 -9.69
C GLY A 421 -30.28 11.41 -9.86
N VAL A 422 -29.78 12.23 -10.82
CA VAL A 422 -28.33 12.49 -10.98
C VAL A 422 -27.70 12.79 -9.61
N PRO A 423 -26.86 11.88 -9.06
CA PRO A 423 -26.06 12.23 -7.89
C PRO A 423 -25.19 13.40 -8.36
N ARG A 424 -25.25 14.53 -7.67
CA ARG A 424 -24.37 15.67 -7.99
C ARG A 424 -22.95 15.13 -7.93
N GLY A 425 -22.32 14.93 -9.09
CA GLY A 425 -20.94 14.48 -9.17
C GLY A 425 -20.07 15.43 -8.35
N PRO A 426 -18.95 14.96 -7.78
CA PRO A 426 -18.10 15.77 -6.91
C PRO A 426 -17.86 17.11 -7.60
N GLY A 427 -18.45 18.16 -7.00
CA GLY A 427 -18.55 19.47 -7.65
C GLY A 427 -17.14 19.92 -8.01
N ARG A 428 -16.97 20.54 -9.20
CA ARG A 428 -15.67 21.05 -9.69
C ARG A 428 -14.91 21.65 -8.51
N ALA A 429 -13.85 20.97 -8.08
CA ALA A 429 -13.12 21.30 -6.87
C ALA A 429 -12.26 22.53 -7.14
N GLY A 430 -12.89 23.71 -7.15
CA GLY A 430 -12.22 24.98 -6.98
C GLY A 430 -11.55 24.95 -5.61
N GLU A 431 -10.24 24.70 -5.62
CA GLU A 431 -9.31 24.85 -4.49
C GLU A 431 -9.87 24.34 -3.16
N ALA A 432 -10.42 23.11 -3.21
CA ALA A 432 -10.87 22.42 -2.02
C ALA A 432 -9.65 22.03 -1.17
N ASP A 433 -9.48 22.75 -0.06
CA ASP A 433 -8.57 22.49 1.07
C ASP A 433 -8.19 21.00 1.21
N ALA A 434 -6.89 20.73 1.20
CA ALA A 434 -6.34 19.38 1.19
C ALA A 434 -6.68 18.56 2.44
N PRO A 435 -6.56 19.08 3.69
CA PRO A 435 -7.16 18.45 4.87
C PRO A 435 -8.63 18.05 4.66
N SER A 436 -9.47 18.95 4.14
CA SER A 436 -10.87 18.66 3.85
C SER A 436 -11.07 17.61 2.74
N ALA A 437 -10.10 17.43 1.83
CA ALA A 437 -10.12 16.34 0.86
C ALA A 437 -9.74 15.00 1.49
N VAL A 438 -8.68 14.95 2.30
CA VAL A 438 -8.25 13.72 3.01
C VAL A 438 -9.31 13.26 4.02
N LEU A 439 -9.95 14.19 4.74
CA LEU A 439 -11.07 13.87 5.64
C LEU A 439 -12.27 13.29 4.89
N ARG A 440 -12.70 13.90 3.78
CA ARG A 440 -13.79 13.34 2.95
C ARG A 440 -13.46 11.97 2.36
N PHE A 441 -12.19 11.71 2.05
CA PHE A 441 -11.75 10.40 1.59
C PHE A 441 -11.78 9.37 2.73
N ARG A 442 -11.18 9.69 3.88
CA ARG A 442 -11.19 8.85 5.09
C ARG A 442 -12.60 8.45 5.53
N ASP A 443 -13.54 9.38 5.46
CA ASP A 443 -14.91 9.19 5.91
C ASP A 443 -15.79 8.42 4.90
N ALA A 444 -15.24 8.06 3.72
CA ALA A 444 -15.96 7.38 2.63
C ALA A 444 -15.25 6.14 2.05
N ALA A 445 -13.95 5.96 2.30
CA ALA A 445 -13.14 4.84 1.82
C ALA A 445 -13.04 3.70 2.85
N SER A 446 -12.68 2.51 2.39
CA SER A 446 -12.29 1.40 3.27
C SER A 446 -11.03 1.75 4.08
N PRO A 447 -10.88 1.20 5.31
CA PRO A 447 -9.63 1.32 6.09
C PRO A 447 -8.40 0.84 5.30
N GLU A 448 -8.56 -0.20 4.49
CA GLU A 448 -7.54 -0.79 3.63
C GLU A 448 -7.11 0.16 2.51
N ALA A 449 -8.06 0.84 1.85
CA ALA A 449 -7.75 1.88 0.86
C ALA A 449 -7.16 3.13 1.52
N TYR A 450 -7.62 3.53 2.71
CA TYR A 450 -7.05 4.65 3.44
C TYR A 450 -5.59 4.41 3.83
N ARG A 451 -5.27 3.21 4.35
CA ARG A 451 -3.88 2.79 4.59
C ARG A 451 -3.08 2.71 3.28
N LEU A 452 -3.65 2.15 2.22
CA LEU A 452 -2.97 2.07 0.92
C LEU A 452 -2.63 3.46 0.36
N ALA A 453 -3.49 4.47 0.57
CA ALA A 453 -3.21 5.85 0.19
C ALA A 453 -1.95 6.42 0.85
N ALA A 454 -1.68 6.10 2.13
CA ALA A 454 -0.45 6.51 2.83
C ALA A 454 0.80 5.83 2.27
N HIS A 455 0.73 4.52 1.97
CA HIS A 455 1.85 3.79 1.38
C HIS A 455 2.11 4.21 -0.08
N LEU A 456 1.07 4.64 -0.82
CA LEU A 456 1.19 5.25 -2.14
C LEU A 456 1.75 6.69 -2.06
N ALA A 457 1.40 7.46 -1.03
CA ALA A 457 1.91 8.81 -0.79
C ALA A 457 3.44 8.81 -0.53
N ALA A 458 3.97 7.74 0.07
CA ALA A 458 5.41 7.57 0.32
C ALA A 458 6.26 7.35 -0.94
N VAL A 459 5.66 7.01 -2.09
CA VAL A 459 6.36 6.80 -3.38
C VAL A 459 5.77 7.62 -4.52
N SER A 460 5.16 8.77 -4.21
CA SER A 460 4.77 9.79 -5.18
C SER A 460 6.03 10.46 -5.79
N PRO A 461 6.13 10.66 -7.12
CA PRO A 461 5.10 10.46 -8.15
C PRO A 461 4.92 9.00 -8.60
N LEU A 462 3.67 8.62 -8.81
CA LEU A 462 3.20 7.28 -9.14
C LEU A 462 2.99 7.06 -10.64
N THR A 463 3.19 5.83 -11.09
CA THR A 463 2.60 5.29 -12.33
C THR A 463 1.76 4.06 -11.98
N VAL A 464 0.88 3.60 -12.86
CA VAL A 464 0.00 2.44 -12.54
C VAL A 464 0.79 1.16 -12.18
N PRO A 465 1.92 0.81 -12.83
CA PRO A 465 2.78 -0.30 -12.38
C PRO A 465 3.34 -0.10 -10.97
N VAL A 466 3.76 1.12 -10.59
CA VAL A 466 4.23 1.43 -9.22
C VAL A 466 3.10 1.27 -8.20
N MET A 467 1.90 1.74 -8.52
CA MET A 467 0.73 1.55 -7.66
C MET A 467 0.45 0.05 -7.39
N ARG A 468 0.62 -0.80 -8.41
CA ARG A 468 0.50 -2.26 -8.29
C ARG A 468 1.63 -2.90 -7.50
N LEU A 469 2.86 -2.40 -7.63
CA LEU A 469 4.00 -2.87 -6.82
C LEU A 469 3.80 -2.57 -5.33
N VAL A 470 3.33 -1.37 -4.97
CA VAL A 470 3.00 -1.02 -3.57
C VAL A 470 1.86 -1.90 -3.03
N GLN A 471 0.78 -2.05 -3.80
CA GLN A 471 -0.34 -2.95 -3.51
C GLN A 471 0.10 -4.40 -3.25
N ALA A 472 1.13 -4.90 -3.95
CA ALA A 472 1.67 -6.24 -3.78
C ALA A 472 2.81 -6.34 -2.71
N ALA A 473 3.13 -5.25 -2.03
CA ALA A 473 4.23 -5.13 -1.06
C ALA A 473 3.80 -4.67 0.34
N VAL A 474 2.53 -4.36 0.54
CA VAL A 474 1.93 -4.15 1.87
C VAL A 474 1.68 -5.48 2.59
N ASP A 475 1.63 -5.46 3.93
CA ASP A 475 1.51 -6.66 4.77
C ASP A 475 0.07 -7.12 5.06
N TRP A 476 -0.91 -6.57 4.33
CA TRP A 476 -2.32 -7.00 4.33
C TRP A 476 -2.80 -7.29 2.90
N GLN A 477 -3.95 -7.94 2.77
CA GLN A 477 -4.54 -8.23 1.45
C GLN A 477 -5.11 -6.95 0.82
N ALA A 478 -4.34 -6.34 -0.10
CA ALA A 478 -4.77 -5.20 -0.89
C ALA A 478 -5.08 -5.63 -2.34
N ASP A 479 -6.31 -5.42 -2.80
CA ASP A 479 -6.75 -5.79 -4.14
C ASP A 479 -6.83 -4.56 -5.08
N THR A 480 -7.25 -4.77 -6.34
CA THR A 480 -7.43 -3.66 -7.30
C THR A 480 -8.64 -2.79 -6.95
N GLY A 481 -9.58 -3.26 -6.13
CA GLY A 481 -10.67 -2.47 -5.57
C GLY A 481 -10.19 -1.38 -4.62
N HIS A 482 -9.37 -1.72 -3.62
CA HIS A 482 -8.78 -0.73 -2.72
C HIS A 482 -7.93 0.31 -3.48
N LEU A 483 -7.22 -0.09 -4.53
CA LEU A 483 -6.49 0.85 -5.40
C LEU A 483 -7.44 1.75 -6.22
N ALA A 484 -8.56 1.21 -6.70
CA ALA A 484 -9.59 1.99 -7.39
C ALA A 484 -10.26 3.01 -6.46
N GLU A 485 -10.44 2.70 -5.17
CA GLU A 485 -10.90 3.67 -4.16
C GLU A 485 -9.97 4.89 -4.06
N VAL A 486 -8.66 4.68 -3.85
CA VAL A 486 -7.69 5.80 -3.75
C VAL A 486 -7.67 6.64 -5.04
N PHE A 487 -7.76 5.97 -6.20
CA PHE A 487 -7.72 6.62 -7.51
C PHE A 487 -9.00 7.41 -7.83
N LEU A 488 -10.17 6.92 -7.40
CA LEU A 488 -11.48 7.56 -7.63
C LEU A 488 -11.89 8.55 -6.52
N GLY A 489 -11.29 8.45 -5.34
CA GLY A 489 -11.52 9.31 -4.18
C GLY A 489 -11.05 10.76 -4.33
N GLY A 490 -10.39 11.11 -5.45
CA GLY A 490 -10.02 12.49 -5.79
C GLY A 490 -8.76 13.02 -5.10
N LEU A 491 -8.04 12.18 -4.34
CA LEU A 491 -6.75 12.54 -3.75
C LEU A 491 -5.62 12.56 -4.78
N ILE A 492 -5.62 11.58 -5.68
CA ILE A 492 -4.64 11.44 -6.76
C ILE A 492 -5.06 12.28 -7.98
N ARG A 493 -4.11 13.01 -8.57
CA ARG A 493 -4.26 13.81 -9.80
C ARG A 493 -3.16 13.46 -10.80
N GLN A 494 -3.37 13.67 -12.10
CA GLN A 494 -2.30 13.63 -13.10
C GLN A 494 -1.42 14.88 -12.93
N ILE A 495 -0.09 14.73 -12.96
CA ILE A 495 0.85 15.82 -12.60
C ILE A 495 1.11 16.76 -13.78
N GLU A 496 1.40 16.21 -14.97
CA GLU A 496 1.74 17.01 -16.16
C GLU A 496 0.82 16.70 -17.35
N PRO A 497 0.46 17.71 -18.17
CA PRO A 497 -0.25 17.50 -19.44
C PRO A 497 0.69 17.05 -20.57
N ALA A 498 2.00 17.27 -20.45
CA ALA A 498 2.99 16.78 -21.43
C ALA A 498 3.03 15.24 -21.52
N ASP A 499 2.61 14.55 -20.45
CA ASP A 499 2.48 13.09 -20.38
C ASP A 499 1.44 12.49 -21.35
N GLU A 500 0.70 13.30 -22.12
CA GLU A 500 -0.24 12.74 -23.10
C GLU A 500 0.44 11.90 -24.19
N GLN A 501 1.69 12.20 -24.51
CA GLN A 501 2.54 11.45 -25.44
C GLN A 501 3.00 10.08 -24.89
N LEU A 502 2.79 9.80 -23.60
CA LEU A 502 3.21 8.55 -22.98
C LEU A 502 2.27 7.38 -23.27
N PRO A 503 2.79 6.14 -23.43
CA PRO A 503 1.98 4.94 -23.38
C PRO A 503 1.22 4.91 -22.05
N ALA A 504 -0.10 4.78 -22.10
CA ALA A 504 -0.95 5.37 -21.06
C ALA A 504 -0.74 4.86 -19.62
N GLN A 505 -0.13 3.68 -19.41
CA GLN A 505 0.28 3.21 -18.08
C GLN A 505 1.36 4.06 -17.38
N HIS A 506 2.20 4.75 -18.15
CA HIS A 506 3.39 5.46 -17.66
C HIS A 506 3.12 6.95 -17.37
N ARG A 507 1.88 7.42 -17.60
CA ARG A 507 1.41 8.74 -17.17
C ARG A 507 1.60 8.91 -15.66
N ARG A 508 2.14 10.05 -15.26
CA ARG A 508 2.53 10.35 -13.87
C ARG A 508 1.37 10.93 -13.09
N PHE A 509 1.14 10.34 -11.92
CA PHE A 509 0.10 10.70 -10.97
C PHE A 509 0.71 11.06 -9.62
N GLY A 510 0.06 11.94 -8.85
CA GLY A 510 0.56 12.35 -7.54
C GLY A 510 -0.54 12.90 -6.65
N PHE A 511 -0.21 13.06 -5.38
CA PHE A 511 -1.04 13.76 -4.39
C PHE A 511 -0.73 15.26 -4.44
N ALA A 512 -1.62 16.11 -3.90
CA ALA A 512 -1.25 17.47 -3.54
C ALA A 512 -0.29 17.42 -2.32
N PRO A 513 0.72 18.31 -2.19
CA PRO A 513 1.73 18.22 -1.12
C PRO A 513 1.13 18.09 0.28
N ASP A 514 0.24 19.01 0.66
CA ASP A 514 -0.45 19.04 1.95
C ASP A 514 -1.26 17.75 2.20
N ALA A 515 -1.84 17.15 1.15
CA ALA A 515 -2.57 15.88 1.25
C ALA A 515 -1.60 14.69 1.39
N GLN A 516 -0.40 14.79 0.79
CA GLN A 516 0.66 13.80 0.92
C GLN A 516 1.19 13.78 2.36
N GLU A 517 1.46 14.95 2.97
CA GLU A 517 1.89 15.07 4.36
C GLU A 517 0.88 14.46 5.35
N ILE A 518 -0.40 14.85 5.25
CA ILE A 518 -1.47 14.33 6.12
C ILE A 518 -1.65 12.81 5.98
N LEU A 519 -1.44 12.25 4.78
CA LEU A 519 -1.46 10.80 4.57
C LEU A 519 -0.23 10.11 5.17
N LEU A 520 0.96 10.70 5.05
CA LEU A 520 2.20 10.14 5.64
C LEU A 520 2.13 10.07 7.16
N ASP A 521 1.53 11.07 7.82
CA ASP A 521 1.27 11.07 9.26
C ASP A 521 0.30 9.97 9.74
N THR A 522 -0.44 9.30 8.83
CA THR A 522 -1.40 8.24 9.20
C THR A 522 -0.79 6.84 9.26
N ALA A 523 0.45 6.66 8.81
CA ALA A 523 1.17 5.39 8.79
C ALA A 523 2.46 5.47 9.59
N SER A 524 2.84 4.39 10.28
CA SER A 524 4.14 4.35 10.96
C SER A 524 5.27 4.46 9.94
N PRO A 525 6.28 5.32 10.14
CA PRO A 525 7.46 5.37 9.27
C PRO A 525 8.17 4.02 9.12
N ILE A 526 8.04 3.13 10.11
CA ILE A 526 8.57 1.75 10.06
C ILE A 526 7.82 0.89 9.05
N ASP A 527 6.49 1.03 8.94
CA ASP A 527 5.65 0.25 8.03
C ASP A 527 5.74 0.78 6.58
N LEU A 528 5.88 2.10 6.42
CA LEU A 528 6.23 2.73 5.14
C LEU A 528 7.58 2.22 4.63
N LEU A 529 8.63 2.25 5.48
CA LEU A 529 9.96 1.70 5.14
C LEU A 529 9.93 0.19 4.87
N ARG A 530 9.11 -0.59 5.59
CA ARG A 530 8.91 -2.03 5.32
C ARG A 530 8.34 -2.23 3.91
N THR A 531 7.35 -1.42 3.51
CA THR A 531 6.74 -1.52 2.17
C THR A 531 7.72 -1.11 1.08
N THR A 532 8.49 -0.03 1.27
CA THR A 532 9.53 0.37 0.29
C THR A 532 10.58 -0.72 0.11
N ARG A 533 11.07 -1.32 1.20
CA ARG A 533 11.98 -2.49 1.13
C ARG A 533 11.32 -3.68 0.43
N ALA A 534 10.06 -4.01 0.76
CA ALA A 534 9.34 -5.10 0.11
C ALA A 534 9.07 -4.87 -1.39
N VAL A 535 8.87 -3.63 -1.84
CA VAL A 535 8.84 -3.27 -3.27
C VAL A 535 10.21 -3.55 -3.91
N THR A 536 11.30 -3.11 -3.28
CA THR A 536 12.67 -3.37 -3.76
C THR A 536 12.97 -4.87 -3.83
N ASP A 537 12.66 -5.65 -2.79
CA ASP A 537 12.86 -7.10 -2.80
C ASP A 537 11.99 -7.82 -3.83
N ARG A 538 10.73 -7.40 -4.01
CA ARG A 538 9.88 -7.95 -5.06
C ARG A 538 10.50 -7.67 -6.43
N LEU A 539 10.98 -6.45 -6.70
CA LEU A 539 11.74 -6.14 -7.93
C LEU A 539 12.96 -7.06 -8.11
N ARG A 540 13.77 -7.30 -7.06
CA ARG A 540 14.93 -8.25 -7.11
C ARG A 540 14.51 -9.65 -7.59
N THR A 541 13.36 -10.16 -7.14
CA THR A 541 12.88 -11.52 -7.51
C THR A 541 12.29 -11.62 -8.93
N LEU A 542 11.91 -10.48 -9.52
CA LEU A 542 11.15 -10.42 -10.78
C LEU A 542 12.07 -10.21 -11.99
N VAL A 543 13.21 -9.53 -11.84
CA VAL A 543 14.18 -9.26 -12.92
C VAL A 543 14.51 -10.51 -13.75
N GLY A 544 14.35 -10.39 -15.07
CA GLY A 544 14.77 -11.41 -16.04
C GLY A 544 13.78 -12.54 -16.32
N ARG A 545 12.55 -12.51 -15.78
CA ARG A 545 11.53 -13.56 -15.97
C ARG A 545 10.27 -13.01 -16.65
N SER A 546 9.90 -13.54 -17.82
CA SER A 546 8.70 -13.13 -18.60
C SER A 546 8.73 -11.68 -19.13
N PRO A 547 8.04 -11.35 -20.23
CA PRO A 547 7.63 -9.97 -20.47
C PRO A 547 6.61 -9.53 -19.42
N ASP A 548 6.78 -8.34 -18.84
CA ASP A 548 6.06 -7.14 -19.31
C ASP A 548 6.71 -5.84 -18.77
N PHE A 549 6.31 -4.71 -19.37
CA PHE A 549 6.80 -3.32 -19.24
C PHE A 549 8.33 -3.04 -19.22
N PRO A 550 8.79 -1.86 -19.68
CA PRO A 550 10.19 -1.47 -19.57
C PRO A 550 10.44 -0.62 -18.32
N ALA A 551 11.21 -1.15 -17.38
CA ALA A 551 12.01 -0.34 -16.46
C ALA A 551 13.34 0.02 -17.16
N TRP A 552 14.07 1.01 -16.66
CA TRP A 552 15.31 1.49 -17.25
C TRP A 552 16.37 1.67 -16.18
N LEU A 553 17.56 1.12 -16.44
CA LEU A 553 18.71 1.18 -15.56
C LEU A 553 19.66 2.26 -16.06
N ALA A 554 19.89 3.30 -15.26
CA ALA A 554 20.96 4.26 -15.51
C ALA A 554 22.32 3.56 -15.34
N HIS A 555 23.13 3.56 -16.39
CA HIS A 555 24.43 2.88 -16.49
C HIS A 555 25.27 3.51 -17.61
N PRO A 556 26.54 3.90 -17.37
CA PRO A 556 27.32 4.70 -18.33
C PRO A 556 27.53 4.02 -19.70
N ASP A 557 27.65 2.69 -19.76
CA ASP A 557 27.73 1.93 -21.03
C ASP A 557 26.36 1.76 -21.76
N GLY A 558 25.28 2.38 -21.26
CA GLY A 558 23.92 2.21 -21.79
C GLY A 558 23.65 3.00 -23.07
N THR A 559 22.86 2.44 -24.00
CA THR A 559 22.63 3.02 -25.34
C THR A 559 21.36 3.85 -25.48
N GLY A 560 20.59 4.07 -24.40
CA GLY A 560 19.42 4.95 -24.38
C GLY A 560 19.67 6.26 -23.64
N GLU A 561 19.00 7.34 -24.06
CA GLU A 561 19.03 8.64 -23.37
C GLU A 561 17.93 8.74 -22.29
N LEU A 562 18.18 9.52 -21.24
CA LEU A 562 17.25 9.78 -20.14
C LEU A 562 16.57 11.15 -20.26
N LEU A 563 15.32 11.26 -19.79
CA LEU A 563 14.65 12.56 -19.69
C LEU A 563 15.24 13.43 -18.55
N PRO A 564 15.42 14.74 -18.79
CA PRO A 564 15.74 15.70 -17.72
C PRO A 564 14.71 15.68 -16.58
N GLY A 565 15.19 15.77 -15.34
CA GLY A 565 14.35 15.87 -14.14
C GLY A 565 13.80 14.54 -13.59
N THR A 566 14.15 13.40 -14.19
CA THR A 566 13.63 12.08 -13.78
C THR A 566 14.31 11.59 -12.49
N ARG A 567 13.53 10.96 -11.60
CA ARG A 567 14.01 10.46 -10.29
C ARG A 567 14.06 8.92 -10.24
N PRO A 568 15.05 8.32 -9.55
CA PRO A 568 15.09 6.87 -9.34
C PRO A 568 14.07 6.42 -8.29
N PHE A 569 13.55 5.19 -8.43
CA PHE A 569 12.60 4.58 -7.48
C PHE A 569 13.10 3.27 -6.84
N ALA A 570 14.22 2.71 -7.32
CA ALA A 570 14.84 1.48 -6.83
C ALA A 570 16.34 1.43 -7.23
N TRP A 571 17.10 0.47 -6.68
CA TRP A 571 18.55 0.34 -6.86
C TRP A 571 18.97 -1.13 -7.08
N LEU A 572 20.11 -1.36 -7.74
CA LEU A 572 20.57 -2.71 -8.14
C LEU A 572 22.07 -2.93 -7.86
N GLU A 573 22.42 -4.16 -7.46
CA GLU A 573 23.77 -4.61 -7.04
C GLU A 573 24.63 -5.18 -8.18
N ASP A 574 25.96 -5.07 -8.07
CA ASP A 574 26.97 -5.55 -9.04
C ASP A 574 26.76 -6.99 -9.55
N ARG A 575 26.39 -7.93 -8.66
CA ARG A 575 26.16 -9.34 -9.03
C ARG A 575 24.96 -9.52 -9.96
N LEU A 576 23.99 -8.59 -9.91
CA LEU A 576 22.85 -8.55 -10.82
C LEU A 576 23.20 -7.81 -12.12
N LEU A 577 23.98 -6.72 -12.07
CA LEU A 577 24.51 -6.03 -13.26
C LEU A 577 25.22 -7.03 -14.20
N THR A 578 26.07 -7.87 -13.61
CA THR A 578 26.83 -8.92 -14.33
C THR A 578 25.91 -9.96 -14.99
N HIS A 579 24.76 -10.30 -14.37
CA HIS A 579 23.75 -11.19 -14.96
C HIS A 579 22.91 -10.52 -16.06
N LEU A 580 22.85 -9.19 -16.07
CA LEU A 580 22.12 -8.39 -17.07
C LEU A 580 22.99 -8.01 -18.28
N GLY A 581 24.25 -8.45 -18.32
CA GLY A 581 25.19 -8.18 -19.42
C GLY A 581 25.96 -6.86 -19.29
N ALA A 582 25.76 -6.10 -18.21
CA ALA A 582 26.49 -4.88 -17.91
C ALA A 582 27.83 -5.19 -17.20
N ARG A 583 28.82 -4.32 -17.35
CA ARG A 583 30.13 -4.45 -16.68
C ARG A 583 30.13 -3.74 -15.32
N PRO A 584 30.47 -4.41 -14.21
CA PRO A 584 30.64 -3.72 -12.93
C PRO A 584 31.84 -2.75 -13.00
N MET A 585 31.72 -1.59 -12.35
CA MET A 585 32.73 -0.54 -12.41
C MET A 585 33.96 -0.91 -11.57
N ALA A 586 35.14 -0.89 -12.19
CA ALA A 586 36.37 -1.41 -11.58
C ALA A 586 37.04 -0.39 -10.63
N PRO A 587 37.28 -0.71 -9.35
CA PRO A 587 38.02 0.14 -8.44
C PRO A 587 39.53 0.15 -8.74
N SER A 588 40.17 1.31 -8.67
CA SER A 588 41.62 1.44 -8.86
C SER A 588 42.40 0.97 -7.63
N ALA A 589 43.59 0.37 -7.86
CA ALA A 589 44.41 -0.24 -6.82
C ALA A 589 45.85 0.31 -6.82
N ARG A 590 46.41 0.55 -5.62
CA ARG A 590 47.83 0.87 -5.36
C ARG A 590 48.31 0.23 -4.05
N PRO A 591 49.64 0.12 -3.82
CA PRO A 591 50.21 -1.13 -3.29
C PRO A 591 50.48 -1.16 -1.77
N VAL A 592 50.63 -2.40 -1.27
CA VAL A 592 50.87 -2.77 0.13
C VAL A 592 52.33 -2.61 0.54
N ARG A 593 52.57 -2.22 1.81
CA ARG A 593 53.74 -2.66 2.61
C ARG A 593 53.31 -3.15 4.00
N GLY A 594 54.13 -4.04 4.57
CA GLY A 594 53.75 -4.94 5.67
C GLY A 594 54.05 -4.43 7.09
N GLY A 595 53.76 -5.31 8.05
CA GLY A 595 53.74 -5.07 9.49
C GLY A 595 52.53 -5.79 10.10
N GLU A 596 52.76 -6.86 10.86
CA GLU A 596 51.71 -7.75 11.39
C GLU A 596 51.05 -7.18 12.65
N GLU A 597 50.25 -6.15 12.44
CA GLU A 597 49.09 -5.87 13.29
C GLU A 597 47.90 -6.75 12.85
N VAL A 598 46.89 -6.91 13.72
CA VAL A 598 45.61 -7.55 13.34
C VAL A 598 44.82 -6.56 12.46
N ARG A 599 45.27 -6.39 11.21
CA ARG A 599 44.67 -5.48 10.25
C ARG A 599 43.24 -5.92 9.95
N LEU A 600 42.28 -5.02 10.18
CA LEU A 600 40.91 -5.19 9.71
C LEU A 600 40.95 -5.46 8.19
N PRO A 601 40.29 -6.52 7.69
CA PRO A 601 40.50 -6.97 6.32
C PRO A 601 40.11 -5.89 5.30
N SER A 602 40.84 -5.81 4.19
CA SER A 602 40.75 -4.73 3.20
C SER A 602 39.42 -4.61 2.44
N GLY A 603 38.42 -5.45 2.79
CA GLY A 603 37.03 -5.36 2.36
C GLY A 603 36.12 -4.58 3.33
N VAL A 604 36.55 -4.28 4.56
CA VAL A 604 35.78 -3.48 5.54
C VAL A 604 35.83 -2.00 5.15
N ARG A 605 35.05 -1.66 4.12
CA ARG A 605 34.86 -0.29 3.62
C ARG A 605 33.77 0.45 4.39
N ASP A 606 32.79 -0.30 4.89
CA ASP A 606 31.54 0.24 5.40
C ASP A 606 31.65 0.55 6.90
N ALA A 607 31.96 1.82 7.18
CA ALA A 607 31.52 2.50 8.39
C ALA A 607 29.99 2.32 8.57
N PRO A 608 29.40 2.56 9.77
CA PRO A 608 27.97 2.87 9.82
C PRO A 608 27.66 3.96 8.78
N SER A 609 26.56 3.81 8.06
CA SER A 609 26.32 4.56 6.82
C SER A 609 26.10 6.05 7.10
N TRP A 610 27.21 6.81 7.11
CA TRP A 610 27.24 8.25 7.26
C TRP A 610 26.75 8.93 5.97
N LEU A 611 25.43 8.94 5.79
CA LEU A 611 24.76 9.57 4.66
C LEU A 611 25.00 11.09 4.66
N PRO A 612 24.87 11.77 3.51
CA PRO A 612 24.73 13.23 3.48
C PRO A 612 23.56 13.72 4.35
N LEU A 613 23.62 14.96 4.82
CA LEU A 613 22.46 15.62 5.44
C LEU A 613 21.27 15.63 4.48
N ARG A 614 20.07 15.54 5.06
CA ARG A 614 18.80 15.75 4.35
C ARG A 614 18.42 17.23 4.39
N LEU A 615 17.61 17.68 3.43
CA LEU A 615 17.10 19.07 3.38
C LEU A 615 16.38 19.50 4.68
N GLN A 616 15.80 18.53 5.38
CA GLN A 616 15.06 18.69 6.65
C GLN A 616 15.93 18.56 7.91
N ASP A 617 17.23 18.26 7.77
CA ASP A 617 18.14 18.13 8.91
C ASP A 617 18.70 19.51 9.31
N LEU A 618 19.06 19.66 10.59
CA LEU A 618 19.75 20.85 11.05
C LEU A 618 21.15 20.91 10.40
N HIS A 619 21.49 22.06 9.82
CA HIS A 619 22.80 22.27 9.21
C HIS A 619 23.83 22.77 10.24
N GLU A 620 23.37 23.33 11.37
CA GLU A 620 24.19 23.78 12.49
C GLU A 620 23.53 23.38 13.81
N VAL A 621 24.32 22.89 14.78
CA VAL A 621 23.86 22.51 16.14
C VAL A 621 24.94 22.89 17.16
N GLY A 622 24.66 23.92 17.96
CA GLY A 622 25.67 24.49 18.86
C GLY A 622 26.80 25.11 18.04
N PRO A 623 28.09 24.87 18.38
CA PRO A 623 29.23 25.35 17.61
C PRO A 623 29.62 24.41 16.45
N TYR A 624 28.78 23.44 16.08
CA TYR A 624 29.09 22.43 15.05
C TYR A 624 28.20 22.60 13.81
N THR A 625 28.84 22.78 12.65
CA THR A 625 28.21 22.62 11.34
C THR A 625 28.07 21.13 11.05
N LEU A 626 26.86 20.63 10.82
CA LEU A 626 26.65 19.21 10.53
C LEU A 626 27.03 18.91 9.07
N VAL A 627 27.62 17.73 8.84
CA VAL A 627 28.20 17.34 7.54
C VAL A 627 27.62 16.02 7.04
N ARG A 628 27.36 15.07 7.96
CA ARG A 628 26.77 13.75 7.66
C ARG A 628 25.80 13.34 8.75
N ARG A 629 24.88 12.44 8.43
CA ARG A 629 23.92 11.84 9.35
C ARG A 629 24.12 10.33 9.47
N ASP A 630 23.65 9.74 10.55
CA ASP A 630 23.48 8.30 10.66
C ASP A 630 22.30 7.81 9.79
N GLY A 631 22.55 6.70 9.08
CA GLY A 631 21.57 5.97 8.26
C GLY A 631 20.76 4.93 9.02
N ALA A 632 21.17 4.49 10.22
CA ALA A 632 20.45 3.49 11.00
C ALA A 632 19.10 3.97 11.54
N GLY A 633 18.89 5.30 11.62
CA GLY A 633 17.60 5.89 11.94
C GLY A 633 17.25 5.90 13.44
N GLY A 634 18.26 5.78 14.30
CA GLY A 634 18.10 5.87 15.75
C GLY A 634 17.50 7.21 16.21
N LYS A 635 16.88 7.19 17.39
CA LYS A 635 16.39 8.38 18.11
C LYS A 635 17.04 8.39 19.50
N PRO A 636 17.83 9.42 19.88
CA PRO A 636 18.21 10.62 19.12
C PRO A 636 19.01 10.31 17.84
N THR A 637 18.89 11.18 16.83
CA THR A 637 19.60 11.01 15.55
C THR A 637 21.08 11.29 15.75
N ALA A 638 21.97 10.45 15.22
CA ALA A 638 23.39 10.75 15.20
C ALA A 638 23.80 11.50 13.91
N TYR A 639 24.83 12.33 14.01
CA TYR A 639 25.44 13.09 12.91
C TYR A 639 26.96 13.17 13.10
N ILE A 640 27.71 13.39 12.03
CA ILE A 640 29.06 13.96 12.10
C ILE A 640 28.93 15.46 11.82
N GLY A 641 29.54 16.28 12.67
CA GLY A 641 29.67 17.73 12.48
C GLY A 641 31.09 18.22 12.75
N GLU A 642 31.41 19.36 12.19
CA GLU A 642 32.72 20.03 12.28
C GLU A 642 32.55 21.36 13.04
N ASP A 643 33.48 21.66 13.95
CA ASP A 643 33.51 22.97 14.63
C ASP A 643 34.22 24.05 13.79
N GLU A 644 34.28 25.28 14.29
CA GLU A 644 34.96 26.42 13.63
C GLU A 644 36.47 26.18 13.38
N GLU A 645 37.09 25.21 14.06
CA GLU A 645 38.48 24.79 13.87
C GLU A 645 38.62 23.57 12.92
N GLY A 646 37.51 23.08 12.34
CA GLY A 646 37.46 21.94 11.43
C GLY A 646 37.56 20.57 12.11
N ARG A 647 37.35 20.47 13.43
CA ARG A 647 37.44 19.21 14.16
C ARG A 647 36.12 18.45 14.11
N GLN A 648 36.17 17.19 13.66
CA GLN A 648 34.99 16.33 13.57
C GLN A 648 34.57 15.75 14.92
N ALA A 649 33.28 15.86 15.23
CA ALA A 649 32.61 15.27 16.38
C ALA A 649 31.36 14.47 15.96
N LEU A 650 30.96 13.54 16.82
CA LEU A 650 29.74 12.74 16.72
C LEU A 650 28.61 13.41 17.51
N LEU A 651 27.65 14.01 16.82
CA LEU A 651 26.54 14.78 17.41
C LEU A 651 25.29 13.91 17.54
N ARG A 652 24.82 13.65 18.76
CA ARG A 652 23.51 13.05 19.05
C ARG A 652 22.50 14.17 19.28
N VAL A 653 21.44 14.24 18.47
CA VAL A 653 20.54 15.40 18.37
C VAL A 653 19.07 14.97 18.35
N SER A 654 18.22 15.65 19.11
CA SER A 654 16.76 15.57 18.98
C SER A 654 16.24 16.72 18.12
N SER A 655 15.61 16.40 16.98
CA SER A 655 14.92 17.38 16.13
C SER A 655 13.60 17.91 16.72
N SER A 656 13.10 17.33 17.82
CA SER A 656 11.88 17.79 18.49
C SER A 656 12.21 18.55 19.77
N SER A 657 11.99 19.87 19.72
CA SER A 657 12.17 20.79 20.85
C SER A 657 11.19 20.57 22.00
N ALA A 658 10.00 20.06 21.68
CA ALA A 658 8.88 19.91 22.60
C ALA A 658 8.83 18.55 23.33
N SER A 659 9.76 17.63 23.06
CA SER A 659 9.78 16.31 23.71
C SER A 659 10.54 16.35 25.04
N PRO A 660 9.91 15.99 26.18
CA PRO A 660 10.61 15.77 27.45
C PRO A 660 11.46 14.49 27.38
N VAL A 661 10.86 13.41 26.86
CA VAL A 661 11.50 12.09 26.68
C VAL A 661 12.84 12.23 25.95
N ALA A 662 12.90 12.97 24.84
CA ALA A 662 14.14 13.11 24.08
C ALA A 662 15.28 13.82 24.84
N ARG A 663 14.96 14.67 25.84
CA ARG A 663 15.98 15.25 26.74
C ARG A 663 16.46 14.20 27.74
N GLU A 664 15.56 13.38 28.27
CA GLU A 664 15.91 12.28 29.19
C GLU A 664 16.80 11.24 28.50
N LEU A 665 16.50 10.85 27.26
CA LEU A 665 17.32 9.92 26.48
C LEU A 665 18.76 10.43 26.31
N LEU A 666 18.92 11.71 25.98
CA LEU A 666 20.23 12.35 25.81
C LEU A 666 20.95 12.57 27.14
N ASP A 667 20.23 12.84 28.24
CA ASP A 667 20.85 12.96 29.55
C ASP A 667 21.30 11.59 30.09
N ASN A 668 20.52 10.53 29.87
CA ASN A 668 20.93 9.18 30.24
C ASN A 668 22.17 8.72 29.44
N GLU A 669 22.18 8.95 28.12
CA GLU A 669 23.36 8.73 27.26
C GLU A 669 24.56 9.56 27.75
N ARG A 670 24.36 10.85 28.10
CA ARG A 670 25.39 11.73 28.69
C ARG A 670 25.94 11.21 30.02
N ARG A 671 25.08 10.72 30.92
CA ARG A 671 25.46 10.18 32.24
C ARG A 671 26.26 8.89 32.09
N ALA A 672 25.81 7.96 31.26
CA ALA A 672 26.50 6.69 31.01
C ALA A 672 27.89 6.92 30.40
N LEU A 673 27.98 7.75 29.36
CA LEU A 673 29.25 8.06 28.67
C LEU A 673 30.27 8.75 29.59
N ARG A 674 29.81 9.66 30.48
CA ARG A 674 30.66 10.27 31.52
C ARG A 674 31.15 9.25 32.56
N ARG A 675 30.36 8.23 32.89
CA ARG A 675 30.71 7.20 33.89
C ARG A 675 31.67 6.14 33.34
N MET A 676 31.66 5.93 32.01
CA MET A 676 32.65 5.14 31.26
C MET A 676 33.96 5.90 30.98
N ASP A 677 33.91 7.23 31.03
CA ASP A 677 35.06 8.16 30.95
C ASP A 677 35.95 7.94 29.72
N GLY A 678 35.32 7.83 28.54
CA GLY A 678 36.07 7.66 27.28
C GLY A 678 36.87 6.35 27.17
N VAL A 679 36.65 5.36 28.06
CA VAL A 679 37.25 4.02 28.00
C VAL A 679 36.19 3.01 27.57
N TYR A 680 36.42 2.30 26.46
CA TYR A 680 35.44 1.46 25.74
C TYR A 680 34.14 2.17 25.30
N ALA A 681 34.05 3.49 25.46
CA ALA A 681 32.96 4.34 24.98
C ALA A 681 33.53 5.61 24.29
N PRO A 682 32.74 6.35 23.50
CA PRO A 682 33.07 7.71 23.10
C PRO A 682 33.22 8.62 24.33
N ALA A 683 34.10 9.63 24.24
CA ALA A 683 34.17 10.68 25.26
C ALA A 683 33.15 11.79 24.97
N VAL A 684 32.53 12.39 25.99
CA VAL A 684 31.64 13.55 25.82
C VAL A 684 32.48 14.81 25.65
N VAL A 685 32.33 15.48 24.51
CA VAL A 685 33.06 16.71 24.14
C VAL A 685 32.23 17.97 24.45
N GLY A 686 30.90 17.89 24.36
CA GLY A 686 30.01 19.02 24.65
C GLY A 686 28.53 18.62 24.63
N GLY A 687 27.63 19.58 24.78
CA GLY A 687 26.18 19.34 24.68
C GLY A 687 25.34 20.37 25.44
N ALA A 688 24.11 20.59 24.97
CA ALA A 688 23.10 21.40 25.64
C ALA A 688 21.74 20.69 25.55
N LEU A 689 21.13 20.38 26.70
CA LEU A 689 19.88 19.61 26.76
C LEU A 689 18.66 20.49 27.04
N ASP A 690 18.86 21.57 27.79
CA ASP A 690 17.83 22.53 28.22
C ASP A 690 17.44 23.54 27.12
N GLY A 691 18.18 23.54 26.00
CA GLY A 691 17.94 24.41 24.84
C GLY A 691 16.72 24.01 24.00
N PRO A 692 16.41 24.80 22.95
CA PRO A 692 15.34 24.49 22.01
C PRO A 692 15.62 23.19 21.25
N THR A 693 16.85 22.95 20.81
CA THR A 693 17.29 21.66 20.24
C THR A 693 18.17 20.96 21.27
N PRO A 694 17.74 19.85 21.89
CA PRO A 694 18.61 19.05 22.75
C PRO A 694 19.69 18.31 21.95
N TRP A 695 20.96 18.46 22.33
CA TRP A 695 22.09 17.81 21.67
C TRP A 695 23.27 17.46 22.60
N LEU A 696 24.09 16.51 22.16
CA LEU A 696 25.29 16.00 22.82
C LEU A 696 26.39 15.76 21.78
N ALA A 697 27.57 16.38 21.94
CA ALA A 697 28.75 16.10 21.10
C ALA A 697 29.66 15.08 21.78
N LEU A 698 30.05 14.07 21.01
CA LEU A 698 30.92 12.98 21.38
C LEU A 698 32.18 12.97 20.51
N ARG A 699 33.28 12.44 21.03
CA ARG A 699 34.50 12.22 20.24
C ARG A 699 34.20 11.19 19.14
N LEU A 700 34.45 11.54 17.88
CA LEU A 700 34.35 10.60 16.76
C LEU A 700 35.51 9.59 16.86
N ASP A 701 35.19 8.30 16.88
CA ASP A 701 36.18 7.21 16.82
C ASP A 701 36.43 6.81 15.35
N THR A 702 37.71 6.78 14.95
CA THR A 702 38.18 6.58 13.58
C THR A 702 39.21 5.45 13.47
N LEU A 703 39.48 5.02 12.24
CA LEU A 703 40.63 4.18 11.86
C LEU A 703 41.88 5.04 11.64
N ALA A 704 43.05 4.41 11.53
CA ALA A 704 44.32 5.09 11.28
C ALA A 704 44.37 5.86 9.93
N ASP A 705 43.49 5.54 8.98
CA ASP A 705 43.32 6.27 7.72
C ASP A 705 42.34 7.46 7.80
N GLY A 706 41.83 7.77 9.00
CA GLY A 706 40.93 8.88 9.27
C GLY A 706 39.45 8.59 8.98
N ARG A 707 39.07 7.44 8.43
CA ARG A 707 37.65 7.08 8.24
C ARG A 707 36.97 6.76 9.58
N PRO A 708 35.68 7.06 9.76
CA PRO A 708 34.91 6.64 10.93
C PRO A 708 34.96 5.12 11.13
N ALA A 709 35.03 4.67 12.39
CA ALA A 709 35.17 3.26 12.73
C ALA A 709 33.94 2.41 12.28
N PRO A 710 34.14 1.23 11.66
CA PRO A 710 33.06 0.31 11.28
C PRO A 710 32.34 -0.28 12.50
N THR A 711 31.07 -0.64 12.31
CA THR A 711 30.34 -1.44 13.32
C THR A 711 30.86 -2.87 13.34
N LEU A 712 30.75 -3.55 14.48
CA LEU A 712 31.03 -4.97 14.60
C LEU A 712 30.16 -5.78 13.62
N ARG A 713 28.92 -5.34 13.36
CA ARG A 713 28.05 -5.86 12.29
C ARG A 713 28.77 -5.86 10.93
N ALA A 714 29.25 -4.71 10.48
CA ALA A 714 29.94 -4.59 9.19
C ALA A 714 31.25 -5.40 9.14
N VAL A 715 31.96 -5.52 10.27
CA VAL A 715 33.12 -6.42 10.39
C VAL A 715 32.70 -7.88 10.20
N LEU A 716 31.69 -8.37 10.94
CA LEU A 716 31.22 -9.76 10.87
C LEU A 716 30.66 -10.12 9.48
N ASP A 717 29.83 -9.26 8.90
CA ASP A 717 29.25 -9.49 7.57
C ASP A 717 30.34 -9.53 6.47
N ALA A 718 31.49 -8.87 6.68
CA ALA A 718 32.63 -8.87 5.75
C ALA A 718 33.62 -10.04 5.96
N VAL A 719 33.69 -10.65 7.15
CA VAL A 719 34.63 -11.77 7.45
C VAL A 719 33.97 -13.15 7.53
N GLY A 720 32.63 -13.20 7.63
CA GLY A 720 31.89 -14.46 7.75
C GLY A 720 32.12 -15.17 9.10
N PRO A 721 31.92 -16.50 9.18
CA PRO A 721 32.23 -17.28 10.39
C PRO A 721 33.73 -17.24 10.70
N GLN A 722 34.07 -16.99 11.97
CA GLN A 722 35.45 -16.91 12.46
C GLN A 722 35.66 -17.78 13.72
N PRO A 723 35.39 -19.10 13.68
CA PRO A 723 35.55 -19.95 14.85
C PRO A 723 37.02 -20.04 15.27
N GLY A 724 37.31 -19.69 16.53
CA GLY A 724 38.65 -19.86 17.13
C GLY A 724 39.78 -18.98 16.55
N THR A 725 39.51 -18.06 15.62
CA THR A 725 40.57 -17.24 15.01
C THR A 725 41.06 -16.13 15.95
N GLN A 726 42.29 -15.64 15.74
CA GLN A 726 42.86 -14.57 16.57
C GLN A 726 41.99 -13.30 16.59
N LEU A 727 41.36 -12.96 15.46
CA LEU A 727 40.41 -11.85 15.36
C LEU A 727 39.18 -12.08 16.25
N PHE A 728 38.61 -13.29 16.23
CA PHE A 728 37.47 -13.66 17.08
C PHE A 728 37.82 -13.60 18.58
N VAL A 729 38.98 -14.14 18.98
CA VAL A 729 39.45 -14.09 20.38
C VAL A 729 39.69 -12.63 20.82
N TRP A 730 40.33 -11.82 19.98
CA TRP A 730 40.59 -10.39 20.27
C TRP A 730 39.30 -9.56 20.38
N LEU A 731 38.35 -9.77 19.46
CA LEU A 731 37.04 -9.10 19.49
C LEU A 731 36.28 -9.44 20.78
N GLY A 732 36.20 -10.73 21.13
CA GLY A 732 35.46 -11.15 22.30
C GLY A 732 36.12 -10.76 23.62
N TRP A 733 37.46 -10.81 23.69
CA TRP A 733 38.22 -10.34 24.85
C TRP A 733 37.96 -8.86 25.14
N ASN A 734 38.07 -8.01 24.11
CA ASN A 734 37.78 -6.58 24.25
C ASN A 734 36.30 -6.33 24.62
N LEU A 735 35.35 -7.04 24.02
CA LEU A 735 33.92 -6.81 24.26
C LEU A 735 33.50 -7.24 25.68
N ALA A 736 34.04 -8.37 26.15
CA ALA A 736 33.83 -8.83 27.52
C ALA A 736 34.47 -7.88 28.56
N ARG A 737 35.67 -7.33 28.28
CA ARG A 737 36.28 -6.28 29.11
C ARG A 737 35.46 -4.99 29.14
N ALA A 738 34.92 -4.57 28.00
CA ALA A 738 34.05 -3.40 27.89
C ALA A 738 32.79 -3.56 28.76
N VAL A 739 32.05 -4.65 28.59
CA VAL A 739 30.85 -4.97 29.39
C VAL A 739 31.19 -5.12 30.88
N SER A 740 32.31 -5.75 31.22
CA SER A 740 32.80 -5.83 32.60
C SER A 740 33.05 -4.45 33.20
N ARG A 741 33.67 -3.51 32.47
CA ARG A 741 33.86 -2.12 32.94
C ARG A 741 32.53 -1.41 33.15
N CYS A 742 31.54 -1.59 32.29
CA CYS A 742 30.18 -1.07 32.51
C CYS A 742 29.65 -1.53 33.86
N HIS A 743 29.67 -2.84 34.12
CA HIS A 743 29.13 -3.43 35.35
C HIS A 743 29.91 -2.98 36.60
N ARG A 744 31.25 -2.89 36.54
CA ARG A 744 32.09 -2.34 37.63
C ARG A 744 31.79 -0.86 37.91
N ARG A 745 31.40 -0.09 36.89
CA ARG A 745 31.01 1.34 36.99
C ARG A 745 29.49 1.52 37.24
N GLY A 746 28.76 0.46 37.60
CA GLY A 746 27.32 0.53 37.93
C GLY A 746 26.38 0.74 36.72
N VAL A 747 26.88 0.56 35.49
CA VAL A 747 26.12 0.77 34.25
C VAL A 747 25.81 -0.58 33.60
N VAL A 748 24.55 -0.80 33.22
CA VAL A 748 24.10 -1.91 32.36
C VAL A 748 23.72 -1.31 31.00
N HIS A 749 24.15 -1.87 29.87
CA HIS A 749 23.89 -1.30 28.54
C HIS A 749 22.42 -1.50 28.11
N GLY A 750 21.89 -2.71 28.32
CA GLY A 750 20.47 -3.04 28.12
C GLY A 750 19.99 -3.17 26.67
N SER A 751 20.85 -2.88 25.69
CA SER A 751 20.53 -2.94 24.25
C SER A 751 21.64 -3.53 23.35
N LEU A 752 22.66 -4.17 23.93
CA LEU A 752 23.88 -4.58 23.23
C LEU A 752 23.61 -5.47 22.00
N THR A 753 24.12 -5.06 20.83
CA THR A 753 24.10 -5.85 19.57
C THR A 753 25.37 -5.59 18.75
N PRO A 754 25.64 -6.30 17.63
CA PRO A 754 26.76 -5.96 16.75
C PRO A 754 26.64 -4.57 16.08
N GLY A 755 25.47 -3.92 16.11
CA GLY A 755 25.31 -2.54 15.63
C GLY A 755 25.76 -1.50 16.66
N THR A 756 25.63 -1.79 17.96
CA THR A 756 25.95 -0.86 19.05
C THR A 756 27.42 -0.93 19.48
N VAL A 757 28.30 -1.44 18.62
CA VAL A 757 29.74 -1.60 18.87
C VAL A 757 30.49 -1.17 17.62
N LEU A 758 31.39 -0.18 17.75
CA LEU A 758 32.36 0.20 16.72
C LEU A 758 33.70 -0.51 16.98
N VAL A 759 34.44 -0.84 15.93
CA VAL A 759 35.72 -1.55 15.98
C VAL A 759 36.80 -0.69 15.32
N THR A 760 37.93 -0.48 16.02
CA THR A 760 39.14 0.13 15.45
C THR A 760 40.27 -0.89 15.38
N GLU A 761 41.41 -0.53 14.81
CA GLU A 761 42.60 -1.39 14.74
C GLU A 761 43.22 -1.68 16.12
N ALA A 762 42.88 -0.88 17.15
CA ALA A 762 43.45 -0.99 18.50
C ALA A 762 42.45 -1.36 19.60
N THR A 763 41.15 -1.11 19.43
CA THR A 763 40.12 -1.41 20.46
C THR A 763 38.70 -1.42 19.88
N LEU A 764 37.68 -1.46 20.74
CA LEU A 764 36.27 -1.26 20.36
C LEU A 764 35.57 -0.23 21.25
N ARG A 765 34.44 0.27 20.77
CA ARG A 765 33.66 1.34 21.40
C ARG A 765 32.18 0.97 21.40
N ILE A 766 31.58 0.84 22.58
CA ILE A 766 30.13 0.66 22.73
C ILE A 766 29.45 2.03 22.55
N ILE A 767 28.35 2.06 21.82
CA ILE A 767 27.58 3.26 21.44
C ILE A 767 26.07 3.02 21.65
N GLU A 768 25.25 4.08 21.59
CA GLU A 768 23.79 4.06 21.81
C GLU A 768 23.34 3.81 23.26
N TRP A 769 23.88 4.58 24.19
CA TRP A 769 23.69 4.42 25.64
C TRP A 769 22.34 4.93 26.17
N THR A 770 21.39 5.29 25.30
CA THR A 770 20.07 5.81 25.73
C THR A 770 19.32 4.79 26.58
N SER A 771 19.47 3.50 26.28
CA SER A 771 18.86 2.36 26.98
C SER A 771 19.50 2.00 28.31
N ALA A 772 20.64 2.59 28.64
CA ALA A 772 21.47 2.19 29.77
C ALA A 772 20.73 2.36 31.11
N ARG A 773 21.01 1.47 32.06
CA ARG A 773 20.54 1.56 33.45
C ARG A 773 21.74 1.91 34.33
N ILE A 774 21.65 2.99 35.10
CA ILE A 774 22.80 3.56 35.84
C ILE A 774 22.52 3.52 37.33
N ASP A 775 23.36 2.84 38.11
CA ASP A 775 23.23 2.67 39.56
C ASP A 775 21.83 2.16 39.98
N GLY A 776 21.23 1.34 39.11
CA GLY A 776 19.89 0.78 39.24
C GLY A 776 18.78 1.63 38.62
N ALA A 777 18.99 2.93 38.42
CA ALA A 777 17.98 3.88 37.95
C ALA A 777 17.59 3.70 36.48
N TRP A 778 16.30 3.91 36.24
CA TRP A 778 15.60 3.72 34.97
C TRP A 778 15.85 4.82 33.93
N SER A 779 15.48 4.53 32.68
CA SER A 779 15.50 5.45 31.53
C SER A 779 14.24 5.24 30.68
N ALA A 780 13.61 6.33 30.22
CA ALA A 780 12.47 6.33 29.30
C ALA A 780 12.77 5.76 27.89
N SER A 781 13.93 5.16 27.67
CA SER A 781 14.31 4.53 26.40
C SER A 781 13.54 3.24 26.12
N THR A 782 12.44 3.42 25.38
CA THR A 782 11.65 2.37 24.70
C THR A 782 12.40 1.73 23.52
N ALA A 783 13.66 2.12 23.25
CA ALA A 783 14.57 1.44 22.34
C ALA A 783 15.02 0.08 22.91
N SER A 784 14.06 -0.83 23.08
CA SER A 784 14.32 -2.22 23.36
C SER A 784 14.84 -2.93 22.11
N VAL A 785 15.80 -3.83 22.28
CA VAL A 785 16.15 -4.81 21.25
C VAL A 785 14.85 -5.53 20.85
N PRO A 786 14.49 -5.69 19.55
CA PRO A 786 13.18 -6.22 19.15
C PRO A 786 12.83 -7.56 19.82
N ALA A 787 11.55 -7.81 20.12
CA ALA A 787 11.13 -8.98 20.90
C ALA A 787 11.46 -10.35 20.28
N ARG A 788 11.76 -10.40 18.98
CA ARG A 788 12.25 -11.59 18.25
C ARG A 788 13.76 -11.53 17.93
N SER A 789 14.50 -10.62 18.54
CA SER A 789 15.93 -10.47 18.30
C SER A 789 16.74 -11.52 19.06
N PRO A 790 17.70 -12.20 18.42
CA PRO A 790 18.53 -13.23 19.06
C PRO A 790 19.39 -12.69 20.21
N TYR A 791 19.71 -11.38 20.22
CA TYR A 791 20.50 -10.73 21.28
C TYR A 791 19.67 -10.31 22.51
N ARG A 792 18.34 -10.41 22.46
CA ARG A 792 17.46 -10.04 23.59
C ARG A 792 17.38 -11.19 24.59
N ALA A 793 17.81 -10.96 25.82
CA ALA A 793 17.72 -11.95 26.88
C ALA A 793 16.24 -12.27 27.23
N PRO A 794 15.88 -13.53 27.54
CA PRO A 794 14.48 -13.93 27.71
C PRO A 794 13.69 -13.16 28.76
N GLU A 795 14.36 -12.71 29.82
CA GLU A 795 13.79 -11.93 30.92
C GLU A 795 13.44 -10.49 30.53
N VAL A 796 14.06 -9.93 29.49
CA VAL A 796 13.88 -8.51 29.12
C VAL A 796 12.48 -8.30 28.52
N THR A 797 11.53 -7.86 29.36
CA THR A 797 10.16 -7.46 28.97
C THR A 797 10.17 -6.19 28.12
N TYR A 798 9.04 -5.84 27.49
CA TYR A 798 8.88 -4.57 26.77
C TYR A 798 9.09 -3.35 27.70
N TRP A 799 8.73 -3.49 28.97
CA TRP A 799 8.88 -2.48 30.02
C TRP A 799 10.30 -2.38 30.58
N GLY A 800 11.20 -3.31 30.22
CA GLY A 800 12.63 -3.23 30.55
C GLY A 800 13.00 -3.71 31.97
N GLU A 801 12.05 -4.31 32.69
CA GLU A 801 12.12 -4.68 34.13
C GLU A 801 13.25 -5.66 34.47
N SER A 802 13.90 -6.24 33.46
CA SER A 802 15.05 -7.13 33.62
C SER A 802 16.25 -6.71 32.77
N ARG A 803 16.47 -5.39 32.55
CA ARG A 803 17.76 -4.85 32.06
C ARG A 803 18.83 -4.93 33.18
N ILE A 804 19.22 -6.16 33.52
CA ILE A 804 20.22 -6.52 34.53
C ILE A 804 21.57 -6.88 33.86
N ALA A 805 22.65 -6.93 34.64
CA ALA A 805 23.99 -7.25 34.15
C ALA A 805 24.06 -8.59 33.38
N ALA A 806 23.32 -9.60 33.85
CA ALA A 806 23.19 -10.90 33.18
C ALA A 806 22.52 -10.81 31.79
N GLY A 807 21.73 -9.77 31.51
CA GLY A 807 21.14 -9.51 30.20
C GLY A 807 22.17 -9.01 29.18
N ASP A 808 23.13 -8.17 29.61
CA ASP A 808 24.28 -7.81 28.77
C ASP A 808 25.20 -9.02 28.52
N VAL A 809 25.33 -9.94 29.49
CA VAL A 809 26.08 -11.21 29.30
C VAL A 809 25.41 -12.11 28.26
N TYR A 810 24.08 -12.22 28.27
CA TYR A 810 23.34 -12.96 27.25
C TYR A 810 23.58 -12.34 25.86
N ALA A 811 23.48 -11.01 25.75
CA ALA A 811 23.76 -10.30 24.51
C ALA A 811 25.22 -10.50 24.04
N LEU A 812 26.20 -10.43 24.94
CA LEU A 812 27.61 -10.76 24.70
C LEU A 812 27.75 -12.19 24.14
N GLY A 813 27.13 -13.20 24.78
CA GLY A 813 27.14 -14.58 24.31
C GLY A 813 26.56 -14.73 22.88
N ALA A 814 25.41 -14.10 22.62
CA ALA A 814 24.76 -14.11 21.31
C ALA A 814 25.61 -13.41 20.22
N VAL A 815 26.32 -12.33 20.57
CA VAL A 815 27.26 -11.63 19.66
C VAL A 815 28.46 -12.52 19.32
N LEU A 816 29.02 -13.24 20.31
CA LEU A 816 30.17 -14.12 20.09
C LEU A 816 29.79 -15.39 19.31
N LEU A 817 28.62 -15.98 19.56
CA LEU A 817 28.13 -17.10 18.75
C LEU A 817 27.83 -16.67 17.31
N HIS A 818 27.37 -15.43 17.10
CA HIS A 818 27.26 -14.86 15.76
C HIS A 818 28.64 -14.74 15.08
N ALA A 819 29.65 -14.21 15.78
CA ALA A 819 31.00 -14.09 15.24
C ALA A 819 31.64 -15.46 14.89
N ALA A 820 31.41 -16.49 15.72
CA ALA A 820 31.92 -17.83 15.47
C ALA A 820 31.24 -18.54 14.28
N THR A 821 29.96 -18.27 14.02
CA THR A 821 29.13 -19.08 13.09
C THR A 821 28.56 -18.35 11.88
N GLY A 822 28.85 -17.05 11.73
CA GLY A 822 28.40 -16.25 10.58
C GLY A 822 26.89 -16.01 10.50
N ARG A 823 26.11 -16.44 11.51
CA ARG A 823 24.69 -16.10 11.69
C ARG A 823 24.32 -15.97 13.16
N ALA A 824 23.33 -15.14 13.48
CA ALA A 824 22.82 -15.05 14.84
C ALA A 824 21.88 -16.22 15.19
N TRP A 825 21.77 -16.54 16.48
CA TRP A 825 21.00 -17.68 16.99
C TRP A 825 20.06 -17.24 18.11
N GLY A 826 18.78 -17.59 18.01
CA GLY A 826 17.79 -17.36 19.08
C GLY A 826 17.61 -18.59 19.97
N ARG A 827 16.91 -18.42 21.11
CA ARG A 827 16.55 -19.50 22.06
C ARG A 827 15.86 -20.70 21.38
N SER A 828 15.06 -20.47 20.34
CA SER A 828 14.38 -21.51 19.55
C SER A 828 15.31 -22.37 18.70
N ASP A 829 16.54 -21.91 18.47
CA ASP A 829 17.40 -22.44 17.40
C ASP A 829 18.60 -23.22 17.96
N LEU A 830 18.75 -23.29 19.29
CA LEU A 830 19.92 -23.86 19.97
C LEU A 830 20.08 -25.37 19.73
N ASP A 831 18.98 -26.10 19.56
CA ASP A 831 19.00 -27.51 19.09
C ASP A 831 19.69 -27.66 17.71
N GLY A 832 19.72 -26.60 16.90
CA GLY A 832 20.46 -26.54 15.65
C GLY A 832 21.94 -26.14 15.80
N LEU A 833 22.31 -25.52 16.92
CA LEU A 833 23.66 -24.96 17.13
C LEU A 833 24.69 -26.08 17.29
N GLU A 834 24.38 -27.12 18.06
CA GLU A 834 25.21 -28.33 18.18
C GLU A 834 25.39 -29.07 16.84
N ARG A 835 24.59 -28.77 15.82
CA ARG A 835 24.67 -29.36 14.47
C ARG A 835 25.36 -28.45 13.45
N ASN A 836 25.63 -27.18 13.78
CA ASN A 836 26.43 -26.29 12.94
C ASN A 836 27.90 -26.75 12.91
N ARG A 837 28.56 -26.55 11.76
CA ARG A 837 29.96 -26.95 11.57
C ARG A 837 30.89 -26.03 12.36
N ASP A 838 30.73 -24.73 12.17
CA ASP A 838 31.65 -23.69 12.64
C ASP A 838 31.69 -23.63 14.18
N PHE A 839 30.53 -23.84 14.83
CA PHE A 839 30.41 -24.00 16.28
C PHE A 839 31.20 -25.20 16.82
N ARG A 840 31.36 -26.28 16.04
CA ARG A 840 32.18 -27.46 16.41
C ARG A 840 33.67 -27.26 16.15
N GLU A 841 34.06 -26.18 15.48
CA GLU A 841 35.46 -25.78 15.30
C GLU A 841 35.96 -24.86 16.44
N LEU A 842 35.08 -24.52 17.41
CA LEU A 842 35.45 -23.92 18.68
C LEU A 842 36.03 -24.95 19.67
N GLU A 843 36.93 -24.51 20.55
CA GLU A 843 37.38 -25.32 21.68
C GLU A 843 36.22 -25.66 22.65
N PRO A 844 36.15 -26.88 23.21
CA PRO A 844 35.02 -27.32 24.04
C PRO A 844 34.68 -26.41 25.21
N ASP A 845 35.70 -25.97 25.98
CA ASP A 845 35.52 -25.09 27.14
C ASP A 845 34.91 -23.74 26.76
N LEU A 846 35.30 -23.22 25.58
CA LEU A 846 34.83 -21.94 25.07
C LEU A 846 33.42 -22.07 24.47
N ALA A 847 33.13 -23.16 23.77
CA ALA A 847 31.77 -23.49 23.33
C ALA A 847 30.81 -23.61 24.52
N GLN A 848 31.21 -24.33 25.58
CA GLN A 848 30.42 -24.48 26.81
C GLN A 848 30.25 -23.15 27.56
N LEU A 849 31.26 -22.28 27.58
CA LEU A 849 31.18 -20.94 28.15
C LEU A 849 30.16 -20.07 27.40
N LEU A 850 30.17 -20.07 26.07
CA LEU A 850 29.22 -19.31 25.26
C LEU A 850 27.77 -19.83 25.41
N LEU A 851 27.59 -21.15 25.53
CA LEU A 851 26.28 -21.72 25.86
C LEU A 851 25.79 -21.28 27.25
N ARG A 852 26.67 -21.22 28.27
CA ARG A 852 26.31 -20.71 29.60
C ARG A 852 25.88 -19.25 29.60
N CYS A 853 26.42 -18.41 28.71
CA CYS A 853 25.93 -17.04 28.55
C CYS A 853 24.46 -16.98 28.07
N LEU A 854 23.98 -18.00 27.35
CA LEU A 854 22.60 -18.06 26.82
C LEU A 854 21.60 -18.79 27.74
N MET A 855 21.97 -19.13 28.98
CA MET A 855 21.04 -19.76 29.93
C MET A 855 19.76 -18.93 30.11
N PRO A 856 18.55 -19.53 30.10
CA PRO A 856 17.31 -18.80 30.33
C PRO A 856 17.31 -18.09 31.69
N GLU A 857 17.75 -18.78 32.73
CA GLU A 857 17.88 -18.30 34.10
C GLU A 857 19.10 -17.35 34.23
N PRO A 858 18.91 -16.06 34.60
CA PRO A 858 20.00 -15.10 34.72
C PRO A 858 21.13 -15.51 35.67
N GLU A 859 20.79 -16.24 36.74
CA GLU A 859 21.70 -16.70 37.79
C GLU A 859 22.65 -17.81 37.32
N GLY A 860 22.32 -18.48 36.22
CA GLY A 860 23.14 -19.54 35.61
C GLY A 860 24.24 -19.01 34.66
N ARG A 861 24.29 -17.70 34.41
CA ARG A 861 25.20 -17.06 33.45
C ARG A 861 26.52 -16.65 34.11
N PRO A 862 27.67 -16.77 33.43
CA PRO A 862 28.95 -16.26 33.94
C PRO A 862 28.95 -14.73 34.00
N THR A 863 29.87 -14.14 34.75
CA THR A 863 30.14 -12.70 34.66
C THR A 863 30.87 -12.34 33.37
N ALA A 864 30.72 -11.10 32.89
CA ALA A 864 31.51 -10.60 31.76
C ALA A 864 33.03 -10.62 32.04
N GLN A 865 33.44 -10.59 33.32
CA GLN A 865 34.84 -10.72 33.72
C GLN A 865 35.39 -12.14 33.51
N GLU A 866 34.62 -13.18 33.85
CA GLU A 866 35.01 -14.58 33.58
C GLU A 866 35.09 -14.87 32.08
N VAL A 867 34.16 -14.29 31.28
CA VAL A 867 34.22 -14.37 29.81
C VAL A 867 35.49 -13.69 29.27
N ALA A 868 35.85 -12.53 29.80
CA ALA A 868 37.10 -11.86 29.44
C ALA A 868 38.34 -12.67 29.82
N GLN A 869 38.38 -13.26 31.02
CA GLN A 869 39.51 -14.08 31.48
C GLN A 869 39.70 -15.35 30.63
N ALA A 870 38.61 -16.04 30.28
CA ALA A 870 38.66 -17.23 29.44
C ALA A 870 39.15 -16.95 28.01
N LEU A 871 38.87 -15.77 27.47
CA LEU A 871 39.37 -15.32 26.16
C LEU A 871 40.80 -14.78 26.23
N ALA A 872 41.19 -14.13 27.35
CA ALA A 872 42.55 -13.63 27.57
C ALA A 872 43.60 -14.76 27.48
N ALA A 873 43.28 -15.93 28.05
CA ALA A 873 44.13 -17.13 28.04
C ALA A 873 44.43 -17.70 26.64
N ARG A 874 43.79 -17.17 25.58
CA ARG A 874 43.89 -17.64 24.19
C ARG A 874 44.54 -16.62 23.25
N LEU A 875 45.03 -15.48 23.77
CA LEU A 875 45.75 -14.48 22.99
C LEU A 875 47.26 -14.81 22.88
N PRO A 876 47.85 -14.86 21.67
CA PRO A 876 49.28 -15.04 21.51
C PRO A 876 50.05 -13.86 22.13
N GLY A 877 51.20 -14.14 22.75
CA GLY A 877 52.07 -13.10 23.30
C GLY A 877 51.61 -12.45 24.61
N GLY A 878 50.57 -13.00 25.27
CA GLY A 878 50.19 -12.74 26.67
C GLY A 878 50.37 -11.29 27.14
N PRO A 879 49.58 -10.33 26.64
CA PRO A 879 49.97 -8.93 26.69
C PRO A 879 49.88 -8.33 28.12
N GLU A 880 51.05 -8.10 28.75
CA GLU A 880 51.18 -7.17 29.88
C GLU A 880 50.96 -5.74 29.39
N TRP A 881 49.69 -5.36 29.23
CA TRP A 881 49.27 -3.98 29.08
C TRP A 881 48.62 -3.59 30.41
N PRO A 882 49.00 -2.46 31.01
CA PRO A 882 48.39 -2.04 32.26
C PRO A 882 46.88 -1.92 32.07
N GLU A 883 46.10 -2.33 33.08
CA GLU A 883 44.78 -1.71 33.21
C GLU A 883 45.03 -0.20 33.31
N PRO A 884 44.36 0.66 32.50
CA PRO A 884 44.50 2.10 32.66
C PRO A 884 44.12 2.40 34.10
N GLU A 885 45.07 2.97 34.87
CA GLU A 885 45.01 2.99 36.33
C GLU A 885 43.61 3.43 36.76
N ASP A 886 42.83 2.49 37.31
CA ASP A 886 41.48 2.78 37.81
C ASP A 886 41.70 3.58 39.11
N GLU A 887 41.98 4.89 38.96
CA GLU A 887 41.77 5.87 40.02
C GLU A 887 40.42 5.52 40.64
N PRO A 888 40.35 5.24 41.96
CA PRO A 888 39.11 4.82 42.58
C PRO A 888 38.07 5.89 42.29
N TRP A 889 37.10 5.59 41.41
CA TRP A 889 36.13 6.58 40.95
C TRP A 889 35.57 7.27 42.20
N PRO A 890 35.73 8.59 42.33
CA PRO A 890 35.33 9.27 43.55
C PRO A 890 33.82 9.06 43.69
N GLY A 891 33.46 8.24 44.69
CA GLY A 891 32.11 8.24 45.21
C GLY A 891 31.74 9.69 45.58
N PRO A 892 30.46 10.07 45.48
CA PRO A 892 30.03 11.41 45.87
C PRO A 892 30.60 11.73 47.25
N GLU A 893 31.15 12.94 47.40
CA GLU A 893 32.02 13.33 48.52
C GLU A 893 31.44 12.89 49.87
N SER A 894 32.31 12.51 50.80
CA SER A 894 31.94 11.96 52.11
C SER A 894 31.38 13.02 53.10
N GLY A 895 30.46 13.86 52.61
CA GLY A 895 29.59 14.73 53.40
C GLY A 895 28.48 13.90 54.06
N GLN A 896 28.86 13.15 55.09
CA GLN A 896 28.11 12.05 55.71
C GLN A 896 28.01 10.82 54.80
N SER A 897 28.58 9.70 55.24
CA SER A 897 27.99 8.42 54.90
C SER A 897 26.53 8.46 55.36
N PRO A 898 25.54 8.15 54.51
CA PRO A 898 24.33 7.59 55.08
C PRO A 898 24.76 6.30 55.80
N GLU A 899 24.42 6.20 57.09
CA GLU A 899 24.11 4.90 57.68
C GLU A 899 23.16 4.13 56.74
N PRO A 900 23.03 2.79 56.83
CA PRO A 900 22.08 2.04 56.03
C PRO A 900 20.63 2.50 56.29
N ARG A 901 20.26 3.58 55.60
CA ARG A 901 18.90 4.09 55.49
C ARG A 901 18.16 3.05 54.69
N GLU A 902 17.38 2.26 55.40
CA GLU A 902 16.10 1.74 54.95
C GLU A 902 15.53 2.74 53.93
N SER A 903 15.52 2.35 52.65
CA SER A 903 15.46 3.30 51.55
C SER A 903 14.02 3.77 51.31
N GLY A 904 13.49 4.49 52.29
CA GLY A 904 12.15 5.09 52.34
C GLY A 904 11.96 6.26 51.38
N GLY A 905 12.32 6.06 50.11
CA GLY A 905 11.42 6.55 49.07
C GLY A 905 10.10 5.77 49.14
N PRO A 906 9.05 6.18 48.41
CA PRO A 906 7.96 5.25 48.11
C PRO A 906 8.56 3.97 47.49
N PRO A 907 7.96 2.79 47.74
CA PRO A 907 8.43 1.53 47.16
C PRO A 907 8.43 1.60 45.62
N ASP A 908 8.99 0.59 44.95
CA ASP A 908 8.84 0.49 43.49
C ASP A 908 7.41 0.06 43.14
N ASP A 909 6.51 1.03 43.26
CA ASP A 909 5.07 1.00 43.04
C ASP A 909 4.69 0.21 41.78
N HIS A 910 5.54 0.23 40.74
CA HIS A 910 5.25 -0.43 39.47
C HIS A 910 5.09 -1.94 39.62
N GLU A 911 6.03 -2.60 40.31
CA GLU A 911 6.01 -4.05 40.49
C GLU A 911 5.06 -4.47 41.62
N GLU A 912 4.75 -3.59 42.58
CA GLU A 912 3.64 -3.79 43.52
C GLU A 912 2.26 -3.68 42.84
N TRP A 913 2.06 -2.70 41.96
CA TRP A 913 0.84 -2.54 41.15
C TRP A 913 0.70 -3.68 40.15
N ALA A 914 1.79 -4.10 39.49
CA ALA A 914 1.78 -5.25 38.59
C ALA A 914 1.43 -6.55 39.32
N ARG A 915 2.03 -6.81 40.50
CA ARG A 915 1.67 -7.94 41.37
C ARG A 915 0.22 -7.88 41.84
N THR A 916 -0.29 -6.69 42.16
CA THR A 916 -1.70 -6.46 42.52
C THR A 916 -2.64 -6.77 41.34
N VAL A 917 -2.28 -6.35 40.12
CA VAL A 917 -3.05 -6.62 38.90
C VAL A 917 -3.00 -8.10 38.49
N ARG A 918 -1.87 -8.78 38.73
CA ARG A 918 -1.64 -10.22 38.51
C ARG A 918 -2.32 -11.13 39.54
N ALA A 919 -2.85 -10.59 40.64
CA ALA A 919 -3.46 -11.40 41.70
C ALA A 919 -4.71 -12.17 41.22
N PRO A 920 -4.96 -13.41 41.67
CA PRO A 920 -6.19 -14.14 41.33
C PRO A 920 -7.45 -13.39 41.79
N LEU A 921 -8.50 -13.41 40.96
CA LEU A 921 -9.78 -12.77 41.28
C LEU A 921 -10.71 -13.78 41.96
N GLU A 922 -11.29 -13.42 43.11
CA GLU A 922 -12.23 -14.28 43.84
C GLU A 922 -13.54 -14.56 43.08
N ARG A 923 -13.91 -13.64 42.17
CA ARG A 923 -15.09 -13.70 41.31
C ARG A 923 -14.89 -12.82 40.06
N PRO A 924 -15.62 -13.06 38.96
CA PRO A 924 -15.63 -12.13 37.83
C PRO A 924 -16.04 -10.72 38.27
N LEU A 925 -15.39 -9.70 37.70
CA LEU A 925 -15.64 -8.29 38.03
C LEU A 925 -16.07 -7.49 36.80
N HIS A 926 -17.15 -6.73 36.96
CA HIS A 926 -17.66 -5.80 35.96
C HIS A 926 -17.30 -4.36 36.31
N ILE A 927 -16.53 -3.73 35.41
CA ILE A 927 -16.03 -2.36 35.57
C ILE A 927 -16.70 -1.47 34.52
N ALA A 928 -17.61 -0.60 34.95
CA ALA A 928 -18.18 0.41 34.07
C ALA A 928 -17.21 1.58 33.90
N LEU A 929 -17.09 2.11 32.68
CA LEU A 929 -16.40 3.35 32.38
C LEU A 929 -17.42 4.36 31.85
N VAL A 930 -17.48 5.53 32.47
CA VAL A 930 -18.51 6.54 32.22
C VAL A 930 -17.88 7.91 31.91
N GLY A 931 -18.16 8.46 30.73
CA GLY A 931 -17.56 9.72 30.25
C GLY A 931 -18.56 10.74 29.72
N VAL A 932 -19.08 11.58 30.62
CA VAL A 932 -20.31 12.41 30.46
C VAL A 932 -20.30 13.48 29.33
N LYS A 933 -19.23 13.61 28.54
CA LYS A 933 -19.16 14.52 27.38
C LYS A 933 -18.31 13.97 26.23
N ASP A 934 -18.62 14.41 25.01
CA ASP A 934 -17.83 14.12 23.81
C ASP A 934 -16.35 14.48 24.01
N GLY A 935 -15.46 13.55 23.62
CA GLY A 935 -14.02 13.80 23.62
C GLY A 935 -13.32 13.82 25.00
N VAL A 936 -13.97 13.36 26.08
CA VAL A 936 -13.27 13.13 27.38
C VAL A 936 -12.28 11.96 27.32
N GLY A 937 -12.40 11.08 26.32
CA GLY A 937 -11.51 9.93 26.11
C GLY A 937 -11.92 8.66 26.87
N CYS A 938 -13.22 8.46 27.15
CA CYS A 938 -13.74 7.27 27.82
C CYS A 938 -13.35 5.98 27.08
N THR A 939 -13.72 5.86 25.81
CA THR A 939 -13.34 4.75 24.92
C THR A 939 -11.85 4.51 24.84
N THR A 940 -11.04 5.58 24.85
CA THR A 940 -9.58 5.47 24.90
C THR A 940 -9.10 4.85 26.21
N THR A 941 -9.71 5.27 27.33
CA THR A 941 -9.43 4.76 28.68
C THR A 941 -9.87 3.29 28.79
N THR A 942 -11.04 2.92 28.24
CA THR A 942 -11.55 1.54 28.19
C THR A 942 -10.60 0.63 27.40
N MET A 943 -10.19 1.05 26.19
CA MET A 943 -9.21 0.32 25.38
C MET A 943 -7.88 0.15 26.12
N MET A 944 -7.32 1.24 26.68
CA MET A 944 -6.02 1.19 27.34
C MET A 944 -6.04 0.37 28.63
N LEU A 945 -7.03 0.58 29.50
CA LEU A 945 -7.20 -0.18 30.74
C LEU A 945 -7.38 -1.68 30.44
N GLY A 946 -8.23 -2.02 29.47
CA GLY A 946 -8.46 -3.41 29.07
C GLY A 946 -7.20 -4.06 28.48
N ALA A 947 -6.43 -3.30 27.71
CA ALA A 947 -5.18 -3.77 27.15
C ALA A 947 -4.11 -3.99 28.23
N VAL A 948 -3.94 -3.06 29.18
CA VAL A 948 -3.01 -3.21 30.32
C VAL A 948 -3.41 -4.37 31.23
N LEU A 949 -4.70 -4.54 31.51
CA LEU A 949 -5.21 -5.67 32.30
C LEU A 949 -4.92 -7.02 31.63
N ALA A 950 -5.14 -7.13 30.32
CA ALA A 950 -4.87 -8.37 29.58
C ALA A 950 -3.35 -8.64 29.45
N ASP A 951 -2.54 -7.62 29.14
CA ASP A 951 -1.07 -7.69 29.05
C ASP A 951 -0.44 -8.13 30.38
N GLN A 952 -0.83 -7.52 31.50
CA GLN A 952 -0.25 -7.84 32.80
C GLN A 952 -0.72 -9.18 33.37
N ARG A 953 -1.94 -9.62 33.07
CA ARG A 953 -2.49 -10.90 33.56
C ARG A 953 -2.22 -12.09 32.66
N GLN A 954 -1.92 -11.85 31.37
CA GLN A 954 -1.90 -12.88 30.31
C GLN A 954 -3.24 -13.65 30.21
N GLU A 955 -4.34 -12.95 30.48
CA GLU A 955 -5.73 -13.45 30.46
C GLU A 955 -6.57 -12.67 29.45
N HIS A 956 -7.65 -13.29 28.96
CA HIS A 956 -8.64 -12.58 28.16
C HIS A 956 -9.49 -11.64 29.01
N VAL A 957 -9.51 -10.37 28.63
CA VAL A 957 -10.36 -9.32 29.19
C VAL A 957 -11.38 -8.91 28.13
N LEU A 958 -12.66 -8.78 28.50
CA LEU A 958 -13.71 -8.31 27.59
C LEU A 958 -13.90 -6.80 27.71
N ALA A 959 -14.12 -6.11 26.58
CA ALA A 959 -14.62 -4.74 26.52
C ALA A 959 -15.91 -4.67 25.70
N ILE A 960 -16.98 -4.10 26.27
CA ILE A 960 -18.30 -3.98 25.65
C ILE A 960 -18.63 -2.52 25.35
N ASP A 961 -18.99 -2.22 24.11
CA ASP A 961 -19.58 -0.95 23.67
C ASP A 961 -21.06 -0.89 24.09
N ALA A 962 -21.43 0.00 25.02
CA ALA A 962 -22.80 0.20 25.50
C ALA A 962 -23.48 1.46 24.93
N ASP A 963 -22.94 2.08 23.89
CA ASP A 963 -23.50 3.32 23.34
C ASP A 963 -24.62 3.03 22.33
N ARG A 964 -25.88 3.17 22.78
CA ARG A 964 -27.10 2.88 21.99
C ARG A 964 -27.34 3.79 20.78
N HIS A 965 -26.60 4.89 20.64
CA HIS A 965 -26.89 5.95 19.66
C HIS A 965 -25.78 6.07 18.61
N ALA A 966 -26.17 6.23 17.33
CA ALA A 966 -25.24 6.48 16.23
C ALA A 966 -24.80 7.96 16.18
N GLY A 967 -24.09 8.42 17.22
CA GLY A 967 -23.48 9.74 17.29
C GLY A 967 -22.19 9.86 16.48
N ARG A 968 -21.64 11.08 16.36
CA ARG A 968 -20.33 11.38 15.73
C ARG A 968 -19.13 11.01 16.63
N GLN A 969 -19.25 9.95 17.41
CA GLN A 969 -18.33 9.57 18.50
C GLN A 969 -17.40 8.44 18.06
N VAL A 970 -16.15 8.46 18.52
CA VAL A 970 -15.16 7.39 18.27
C VAL A 970 -15.42 6.25 19.24
N ARG A 971 -16.16 5.23 18.79
CA ARG A 971 -16.52 4.01 19.55
C ARG A 971 -15.37 3.00 19.67
N ILE A 972 -15.50 2.02 20.57
CA ILE A 972 -14.48 0.96 20.77
C ILE A 972 -14.18 0.23 19.44
N GLY A 973 -15.23 -0.10 18.68
CA GLY A 973 -15.11 -0.76 17.37
C GLY A 973 -14.41 0.06 16.26
N GLY A 974 -14.06 1.32 16.51
CA GLY A 974 -13.20 2.14 15.65
C GLY A 974 -11.75 2.28 16.14
N ARG A 975 -11.43 1.72 17.32
CA ARG A 975 -10.09 1.74 17.95
C ARG A 975 -9.44 0.35 18.04
N VAL A 976 -10.06 -0.67 17.46
CA VAL A 976 -9.55 -2.04 17.32
C VAL A 976 -9.73 -2.48 15.87
N PHE A 977 -8.87 -3.38 15.38
CA PHE A 977 -9.05 -3.99 14.07
C PHE A 977 -10.22 -4.99 14.12
N ARG A 978 -11.22 -4.84 13.23
CA ARG A 978 -12.46 -5.63 13.28
C ARG A 978 -12.37 -6.92 12.45
N ASN A 979 -12.16 -8.04 13.13
CA ASN A 979 -12.17 -9.38 12.51
C ASN A 979 -13.57 -9.94 12.22
N THR A 980 -14.64 -9.31 12.74
CA THR A 980 -16.02 -9.77 12.55
C THR A 980 -17.01 -8.62 12.36
N GLN A 981 -18.08 -8.87 11.62
CA GLN A 981 -19.27 -8.01 11.50
C GLN A 981 -20.22 -8.14 12.71
N GLY A 982 -20.09 -9.22 13.47
CA GLY A 982 -20.90 -9.51 14.66
C GLY A 982 -20.91 -8.37 15.67
N ASN A 983 -22.03 -8.21 16.37
CA ASN A 983 -22.28 -7.12 17.31
C ASN A 983 -23.15 -7.56 18.49
N LEU A 984 -23.27 -6.70 19.50
CA LEU A 984 -24.00 -6.98 20.75
C LEU A 984 -25.44 -7.49 20.49
N SER A 985 -26.21 -6.85 19.61
CA SER A 985 -27.58 -7.29 19.27
C SER A 985 -27.60 -8.68 18.60
N GLU A 986 -26.63 -9.00 17.76
CA GLU A 986 -26.53 -10.32 17.11
C GLU A 986 -26.09 -11.44 18.06
N LEU A 987 -25.14 -11.14 18.96
CA LEU A 987 -24.76 -12.05 20.05
C LEU A 987 -25.96 -12.31 20.96
N ALA A 988 -26.71 -11.28 21.37
CA ALA A 988 -27.89 -11.40 22.21
C ALA A 988 -28.97 -12.34 21.61
N ARG A 989 -29.21 -12.25 20.30
CA ARG A 989 -30.13 -13.15 19.57
C ARG A 989 -29.59 -14.56 19.34
N SER A 990 -28.33 -14.83 19.67
CA SER A 990 -27.62 -16.10 19.41
C SER A 990 -27.12 -16.81 20.68
N LEU A 991 -27.47 -16.30 21.88
CA LEU A 991 -27.02 -16.86 23.16
C LEU A 991 -27.50 -18.30 23.41
N ASP A 992 -28.54 -18.74 22.69
CA ASP A 992 -29.02 -20.12 22.65
C ASP A 992 -28.02 -21.11 22.00
N ARG A 993 -27.01 -20.59 21.28
CA ARG A 993 -26.03 -21.37 20.49
C ARG A 993 -24.59 -21.19 20.97
N VAL A 994 -24.38 -20.47 22.08
CA VAL A 994 -23.06 -20.23 22.66
C VAL A 994 -22.81 -21.30 23.74
N GLU A 995 -22.28 -22.44 23.30
CA GLU A 995 -21.91 -23.54 24.20
C GLU A 995 -20.42 -23.49 24.57
N HIS A 996 -19.58 -22.88 23.72
CA HIS A 996 -18.12 -22.82 23.84
C HIS A 996 -17.56 -21.40 23.59
N PHE A 997 -16.30 -21.17 23.97
CA PHE A 997 -15.63 -19.88 23.77
C PHE A 997 -15.50 -19.49 22.29
N VAL A 998 -15.26 -20.46 21.40
CA VAL A 998 -15.17 -20.26 19.94
C VAL A 998 -16.46 -19.65 19.37
N ASP A 999 -17.61 -19.96 19.95
CA ASP A 999 -18.89 -19.38 19.51
C ASP A 999 -18.99 -17.88 19.83
N LEU A 1000 -18.29 -17.41 20.87
CA LEU A 1000 -18.14 -15.98 21.18
C LEU A 1000 -17.13 -15.28 20.29
N GLU A 1001 -16.05 -15.95 19.86
CA GLU A 1001 -15.05 -15.36 18.96
C GLU A 1001 -15.66 -14.87 17.64
N LEU A 1002 -16.75 -15.50 17.18
CA LEU A 1002 -17.54 -15.05 16.03
C LEU A 1002 -18.13 -13.64 16.17
N PHE A 1003 -18.28 -13.13 17.41
CA PHE A 1003 -18.84 -11.81 17.73
C PHE A 1003 -17.81 -10.82 18.31
N LEU A 1004 -16.58 -11.27 18.54
CA LEU A 1004 -15.53 -10.49 19.21
C LEU A 1004 -14.40 -10.10 18.25
N SER A 1005 -13.87 -8.88 18.42
CA SER A 1005 -12.67 -8.43 17.72
C SER A 1005 -11.46 -8.48 18.67
N PRO A 1006 -10.47 -9.35 18.44
CA PRO A 1006 -9.30 -9.48 19.32
C PRO A 1006 -8.29 -8.35 19.10
N HIS A 1007 -7.74 -7.85 20.21
CA HIS A 1007 -6.60 -6.95 20.25
C HIS A 1007 -5.32 -7.71 20.60
N ARG A 1008 -4.15 -7.21 20.17
CA ARG A 1008 -2.84 -7.89 20.33
C ARG A 1008 -2.45 -8.22 21.77
N SER A 1009 -3.03 -7.50 22.74
CA SER A 1009 -2.78 -7.67 24.18
C SER A 1009 -3.60 -8.79 24.84
N GLY A 1010 -4.49 -9.47 24.11
CA GLY A 1010 -5.46 -10.43 24.68
C GLY A 1010 -6.82 -9.82 25.07
N LEU A 1011 -6.98 -8.49 24.95
CA LEU A 1011 -8.26 -7.80 25.09
C LEU A 1011 -9.21 -8.18 23.94
N MET A 1012 -10.43 -8.58 24.25
CA MET A 1012 -11.48 -8.94 23.30
C MET A 1012 -12.56 -7.85 23.28
N VAL A 1013 -12.96 -7.36 22.10
CA VAL A 1013 -13.93 -6.25 21.96
C VAL A 1013 -15.25 -6.72 21.36
N LEU A 1014 -16.35 -6.48 22.09
CA LEU A 1014 -17.72 -6.59 21.59
C LEU A 1014 -18.23 -5.19 21.17
N ALA A 1015 -18.31 -4.94 19.87
CA ALA A 1015 -18.75 -3.66 19.32
C ALA A 1015 -20.28 -3.58 19.16
N ASN A 1016 -20.85 -2.38 19.28
CA ASN A 1016 -22.29 -2.13 19.14
C ASN A 1016 -22.64 -1.38 17.85
N ASN A 1017 -21.93 -1.69 16.76
CA ASN A 1017 -22.24 -1.18 15.42
C ASN A 1017 -22.18 -2.30 14.37
N SER A 1018 -23.18 -2.35 13.48
CA SER A 1018 -22.98 -2.98 12.16
C SER A 1018 -22.26 -1.96 11.27
N VAL A 1019 -21.16 -2.36 10.64
CA VAL A 1019 -20.44 -1.49 9.68
C VAL A 1019 -21.23 -1.36 8.37
N THR A 1020 -22.13 -2.31 8.10
CA THR A 1020 -22.82 -2.51 6.82
C THR A 1020 -24.20 -1.85 6.71
N ARG A 1021 -24.87 -1.43 7.80
CA ARG A 1021 -26.22 -0.82 7.74
C ARG A 1021 -26.44 0.31 8.77
N PRO A 1022 -26.19 1.60 8.43
CA PRO A 1022 -26.40 2.73 9.34
C PRO A 1022 -27.85 3.00 9.75
N TYR A 1023 -28.84 2.52 8.99
CA TYR A 1023 -30.25 2.89 9.11
C TYR A 1023 -31.21 1.75 9.49
N ALA A 1024 -30.69 0.54 9.76
CA ALA A 1024 -31.53 -0.67 9.95
C ALA A 1024 -31.10 -1.57 11.12
N ALA A 1025 -30.18 -1.12 11.99
CA ALA A 1025 -29.79 -1.88 13.16
C ALA A 1025 -30.80 -1.66 14.31
N GLU A 1026 -31.51 -2.73 14.69
CA GLU A 1026 -32.32 -2.77 15.90
C GLU A 1026 -31.43 -2.51 17.14
N GLN A 1027 -31.78 -1.50 17.93
CA GLN A 1027 -31.05 -1.17 19.16
C GLN A 1027 -31.28 -2.27 20.21
N TYR A 1028 -30.20 -2.72 20.84
CA TYR A 1028 -30.28 -3.70 21.92
C TYR A 1028 -31.06 -3.15 23.13
N THR A 1029 -31.84 -4.02 23.78
CA THR A 1029 -32.65 -3.69 24.96
C THR A 1029 -31.85 -3.84 26.26
N ASP A 1030 -32.42 -3.35 27.36
CA ASP A 1030 -31.91 -3.63 28.71
C ASP A 1030 -31.81 -5.14 29.00
N GLN A 1031 -32.68 -5.96 28.40
CA GLN A 1031 -32.67 -7.41 28.61
C GLN A 1031 -31.58 -8.11 27.80
N ASP A 1032 -31.34 -7.67 26.56
CA ASP A 1032 -30.27 -8.17 25.71
C ASP A 1032 -28.91 -7.96 26.38
N PHE A 1033 -28.67 -6.74 26.89
CA PHE A 1033 -27.43 -6.41 27.61
C PHE A 1033 -27.24 -7.28 28.86
N ARG A 1034 -28.28 -7.42 29.69
CA ARG A 1034 -28.23 -8.29 30.88
C ARG A 1034 -27.90 -9.73 30.51
N SER A 1035 -28.47 -10.23 29.42
CA SER A 1035 -28.31 -11.62 28.97
C SER A 1035 -26.91 -11.87 28.42
N VAL A 1036 -26.40 -10.97 27.57
CA VAL A 1036 -25.01 -11.02 27.06
C VAL A 1036 -24.03 -10.96 28.23
N ALA A 1037 -24.17 -9.96 29.11
CA ALA A 1037 -23.29 -9.76 30.26
C ALA A 1037 -23.29 -10.95 31.24
N TYR A 1038 -24.43 -11.66 31.40
CA TYR A 1038 -24.52 -12.87 32.22
C TYR A 1038 -23.87 -14.11 31.57
N VAL A 1039 -23.92 -14.23 30.24
CA VAL A 1039 -23.26 -15.33 29.53
C VAL A 1039 -21.75 -15.11 29.47
N THR A 1040 -21.27 -13.90 29.17
CA THR A 1040 -19.83 -13.60 29.07
C THR A 1040 -19.08 -13.72 30.39
N GLN A 1041 -19.73 -13.51 31.54
CA GLN A 1041 -19.17 -13.76 32.89
C GLN A 1041 -18.63 -15.19 33.10
N ARG A 1042 -19.06 -16.17 32.28
CA ARG A 1042 -18.57 -17.56 32.34
C ARG A 1042 -17.21 -17.75 31.67
N TYR A 1043 -16.80 -16.79 30.85
CA TYR A 1043 -15.64 -16.87 29.95
C TYR A 1043 -14.58 -15.80 30.22
N PHE A 1044 -14.97 -14.66 30.83
CA PHE A 1044 -14.07 -13.55 31.13
C PHE A 1044 -14.12 -13.21 32.63
N GLY A 1045 -12.97 -13.25 33.31
CA GLY A 1045 -12.85 -12.81 34.70
C GLY A 1045 -12.94 -11.28 34.87
N LEU A 1046 -12.73 -10.53 33.78
CA LEU A 1046 -12.81 -9.08 33.74
C LEU A 1046 -13.63 -8.62 32.53
N THR A 1047 -14.69 -7.85 32.79
CA THR A 1047 -15.48 -7.17 31.76
C THR A 1047 -15.43 -5.66 31.99
N LEU A 1048 -14.93 -4.92 31.01
CA LEU A 1048 -15.05 -3.47 30.92
C LEU A 1048 -16.28 -3.10 30.09
N VAL A 1049 -17.00 -2.04 30.48
CA VAL A 1049 -18.16 -1.53 29.74
C VAL A 1049 -17.98 -0.04 29.48
N ASP A 1050 -17.88 0.36 28.21
CA ASP A 1050 -17.74 1.76 27.79
C ASP A 1050 -19.12 2.40 27.61
N ALA A 1051 -19.37 3.55 28.25
CA ALA A 1051 -20.62 4.30 28.11
C ALA A 1051 -20.41 5.82 28.15
N ASP A 1052 -21.03 6.55 27.21
CA ASP A 1052 -21.05 8.01 27.15
C ASP A 1052 -21.78 8.68 28.34
N LYS A 1053 -22.55 7.92 29.13
CA LYS A 1053 -23.34 8.41 30.27
C LYS A 1053 -23.63 7.31 31.30
N PRO A 1054 -23.96 7.66 32.56
CA PRO A 1054 -24.41 6.69 33.56
C PRO A 1054 -25.74 6.04 33.15
N LEU A 1055 -25.68 4.92 32.43
CA LEU A 1055 -26.82 4.12 32.02
C LEU A 1055 -27.27 3.20 33.17
N PRO A 1056 -28.56 3.22 33.59
CA PRO A 1056 -29.03 2.43 34.74
C PRO A 1056 -28.74 0.93 34.66
N VAL A 1057 -28.89 0.30 33.48
CA VAL A 1057 -28.61 -1.14 33.32
C VAL A 1057 -27.11 -1.47 33.44
N VAL A 1058 -26.23 -0.60 32.94
CA VAL A 1058 -24.77 -0.77 33.06
C VAL A 1058 -24.35 -0.62 34.53
N LEU A 1059 -24.85 0.42 35.21
CA LEU A 1059 -24.58 0.63 36.62
C LEU A 1059 -25.14 -0.51 37.49
N GLN A 1060 -26.34 -1.03 37.20
CA GLN A 1060 -26.93 -2.18 37.89
C GLN A 1060 -26.05 -3.44 37.85
N GLN A 1061 -25.26 -3.63 36.78
CA GLN A 1061 -24.36 -4.77 36.62
C GLN A 1061 -22.89 -4.48 36.93
N ALA A 1062 -22.57 -3.28 37.42
CA ALA A 1062 -21.21 -2.89 37.76
C ALA A 1062 -20.85 -3.20 39.22
N ASP A 1063 -19.67 -3.80 39.41
CA ASP A 1063 -18.96 -3.96 40.69
C ASP A 1063 -18.06 -2.76 41.00
N ARG A 1064 -17.45 -2.19 39.94
CA ARG A 1064 -16.51 -1.07 40.00
C ARG A 1064 -16.89 -0.02 38.96
N LEU A 1065 -16.46 1.22 39.18
CA LEU A 1065 -16.72 2.34 38.28
C LEU A 1065 -15.45 3.15 38.01
N VAL A 1066 -15.27 3.57 36.77
CA VAL A 1066 -14.30 4.59 36.36
C VAL A 1066 -15.07 5.79 35.81
N VAL A 1067 -14.83 6.97 36.37
CA VAL A 1067 -15.40 8.23 35.86
C VAL A 1067 -14.33 8.96 35.06
N VAL A 1068 -14.50 9.02 33.73
CA VAL A 1068 -13.51 9.62 32.82
C VAL A 1068 -13.88 11.07 32.51
N SER A 1069 -12.98 11.99 32.80
CA SER A 1069 -13.15 13.42 32.58
C SER A 1069 -11.87 14.07 32.04
N ARG A 1070 -11.97 15.32 31.63
CA ARG A 1070 -10.81 16.10 31.15
C ARG A 1070 -10.07 16.71 32.34
N ALA A 1071 -8.75 16.82 32.24
CA ALA A 1071 -7.91 17.54 33.19
C ALA A 1071 -8.03 19.07 33.04
N ASP A 1072 -9.23 19.63 33.21
CA ASP A 1072 -9.47 21.08 33.33
C ASP A 1072 -10.54 21.36 34.42
N PRO A 1073 -10.69 22.63 34.88
CA PRO A 1073 -11.63 22.95 35.96
C PRO A 1073 -13.09 22.55 35.65
N ALA A 1074 -13.52 22.67 34.39
CA ALA A 1074 -14.84 22.22 33.98
C ALA A 1074 -14.97 20.69 34.06
N GLY A 1075 -13.90 19.95 33.76
CA GLY A 1075 -13.81 18.50 33.92
C GLY A 1075 -13.88 18.04 35.38
N LEU A 1076 -13.25 18.75 36.31
CA LEU A 1076 -13.41 18.49 37.75
C LEU A 1076 -14.87 18.67 38.20
N THR A 1077 -15.52 19.77 37.80
CA THR A 1077 -16.94 20.00 38.11
C THR A 1077 -17.86 18.96 37.45
N GLN A 1078 -17.56 18.49 36.23
CA GLN A 1078 -18.30 17.39 35.60
C GLN A 1078 -18.12 16.06 36.33
N ALA A 1079 -16.92 15.76 36.83
CA ALA A 1079 -16.69 14.55 37.63
C ALA A 1079 -17.50 14.61 38.94
N GLN A 1080 -17.45 15.73 39.67
CA GLN A 1080 -18.26 15.95 40.88
C GLN A 1080 -19.77 15.79 40.61
N GLN A 1081 -20.30 16.45 39.57
CA GLN A 1081 -21.70 16.30 39.16
C GLN A 1081 -22.09 14.88 38.74
N THR A 1082 -21.14 14.08 38.24
CA THR A 1082 -21.36 12.67 37.93
C THR A 1082 -21.48 11.84 39.22
N MET A 1083 -20.60 12.09 40.19
CA MET A 1083 -20.64 11.47 41.51
C MET A 1083 -21.93 11.78 42.27
N ASP A 1084 -22.42 13.03 42.18
CA ASP A 1084 -23.70 13.43 42.79
C ASP A 1084 -24.90 12.71 42.15
N ARG A 1085 -24.90 12.53 40.82
CA ARG A 1085 -25.94 11.79 40.09
C ARG A 1085 -25.98 10.30 40.42
N LEU A 1086 -24.84 9.67 40.71
CA LEU A 1086 -24.78 8.25 41.09
C LEU A 1086 -25.47 7.98 42.45
N VAL A 1087 -25.44 8.94 43.37
CA VAL A 1087 -26.25 8.91 44.60
C VAL A 1087 -27.74 8.96 44.24
N THR A 1088 -28.16 9.77 43.27
CA THR A 1088 -29.54 9.82 42.77
C THR A 1088 -29.99 8.50 42.12
N PHE A 1089 -29.07 7.74 41.51
CA PHE A 1089 -29.33 6.39 40.99
C PHE A 1089 -29.32 5.28 42.06
N ASN A 1090 -29.28 5.63 43.35
CA ASN A 1090 -29.29 4.70 44.47
C ASN A 1090 -28.13 3.68 44.45
N ARG A 1091 -26.95 4.09 43.95
CA ARG A 1091 -25.68 3.32 44.04
C ARG A 1091 -24.58 4.12 44.74
N PRO A 1092 -24.75 4.48 46.03
CA PRO A 1092 -23.71 5.18 46.80
C PRO A 1092 -22.47 4.31 47.08
N ASP A 1093 -22.61 2.99 46.96
CA ASP A 1093 -21.51 2.01 46.99
C ASP A 1093 -20.52 2.24 45.85
N LEU A 1094 -21.02 2.38 44.61
CA LEU A 1094 -20.17 2.68 43.44
C LEU A 1094 -19.47 4.03 43.54
N VAL A 1095 -20.03 5.00 44.28
CA VAL A 1095 -19.39 6.30 44.50
C VAL A 1095 -18.15 6.16 45.37
N GLN A 1096 -18.21 5.37 46.45
CA GLN A 1096 -17.04 5.14 47.31
C GLN A 1096 -15.94 4.34 46.62
N ASP A 1097 -16.30 3.38 45.76
CA ASP A 1097 -15.35 2.50 45.07
C ASP A 1097 -14.93 3.00 43.68
N ALA A 1098 -15.43 4.14 43.21
CA ALA A 1098 -15.07 4.69 41.90
C ALA A 1098 -13.62 5.19 41.87
N VAL A 1099 -12.95 5.00 40.73
CA VAL A 1099 -11.68 5.69 40.42
C VAL A 1099 -11.96 6.78 39.39
N VAL A 1100 -11.48 7.99 39.62
CA VAL A 1100 -11.66 9.12 38.69
C VAL A 1100 -10.43 9.24 37.79
N VAL A 1101 -10.63 9.34 36.49
CA VAL A 1101 -9.56 9.51 35.48
C VAL A 1101 -9.62 10.92 34.90
N LEU A 1102 -8.52 11.67 35.03
CA LEU A 1102 -8.36 13.01 34.46
C LEU A 1102 -7.42 12.96 33.25
N ASN A 1103 -7.96 13.14 32.05
CA ASN A 1103 -7.26 12.97 30.78
C ASN A 1103 -6.86 14.32 30.16
N HIS A 1104 -5.59 14.45 29.76
CA HIS A 1104 -5.02 15.65 29.12
C HIS A 1104 -5.13 15.62 27.58
N SER A 1105 -6.33 15.88 27.06
CA SER A 1105 -6.61 15.81 25.60
C SER A 1105 -6.28 17.07 24.78
N ARG A 1106 -5.66 18.09 25.36
CA ARG A 1106 -5.25 19.35 24.69
C ARG A 1106 -3.88 19.83 25.21
N PRO A 1107 -3.12 20.64 24.45
CA PRO A 1107 -1.95 21.33 25.02
C PRO A 1107 -2.35 22.18 26.23
N ALA A 1108 -1.50 22.21 27.25
CA ALA A 1108 -1.80 22.86 28.52
C ALA A 1108 -1.87 24.39 28.35
N ALA A 1109 -3.09 24.93 28.29
CA ALA A 1109 -3.35 26.37 28.17
C ALA A 1109 -3.17 27.12 29.50
N GLY A 1110 -2.06 26.88 30.21
CA GLY A 1110 -1.68 27.55 31.46
C GLY A 1110 -2.50 27.18 32.73
N TRP A 1111 -3.57 26.38 32.61
CA TRP A 1111 -4.44 26.04 33.73
C TRP A 1111 -3.78 25.09 34.74
N THR A 1112 -3.33 25.62 35.87
CA THR A 1112 -3.13 24.82 37.09
C THR A 1112 -4.50 24.44 37.66
N LEU A 1113 -4.76 23.14 37.85
CA LEU A 1113 -5.94 22.69 38.61
C LEU A 1113 -5.81 23.15 40.06
N ASP A 1114 -6.91 23.65 40.65
CA ASP A 1114 -6.94 24.03 42.06
C ASP A 1114 -6.70 22.80 42.97
N PRO A 1115 -5.63 22.78 43.78
CA PRO A 1115 -5.36 21.67 44.70
C PRO A 1115 -6.46 21.43 45.74
N ALA A 1116 -7.29 22.43 46.08
CA ALA A 1116 -8.42 22.24 46.97
C ALA A 1116 -9.57 21.48 46.28
N ALA A 1117 -9.96 21.89 45.07
CA ALA A 1117 -10.94 21.17 44.25
C ALA A 1117 -10.51 19.74 43.91
N VAL A 1118 -9.21 19.52 43.66
CA VAL A 1118 -8.63 18.17 43.45
C VAL A 1118 -8.78 17.31 44.70
N ARG A 1119 -8.32 17.77 45.88
CA ARG A 1119 -8.45 17.02 47.14
C ARG A 1119 -9.90 16.77 47.54
N ALA A 1120 -10.82 17.70 47.26
CA ALA A 1120 -12.25 17.55 47.54
C ALA A 1120 -12.98 16.58 46.59
N LEU A 1121 -12.36 16.19 45.48
CA LEU A 1121 -12.81 15.10 44.62
C LEU A 1121 -12.16 13.77 45.03
N GLU A 1122 -10.87 13.79 45.33
CA GLU A 1122 -10.10 12.64 45.83
C GLU A 1122 -10.67 12.08 47.14
N SER A 1123 -11.09 12.94 48.08
CA SER A 1123 -11.75 12.52 49.33
C SER A 1123 -13.16 11.97 49.18
N ARG A 1124 -13.68 11.88 47.94
CA ARG A 1124 -15.02 11.36 47.60
C ARG A 1124 -14.98 10.08 46.76
N CYS A 1125 -13.80 9.60 46.37
CA CYS A 1125 -13.62 8.44 45.50
C CYS A 1125 -12.53 7.51 46.07
N ARG A 1126 -12.34 6.34 45.45
CA ARG A 1126 -11.28 5.38 45.84
C ARG A 1126 -9.88 5.84 45.41
N GLY A 1127 -9.79 6.75 44.45
CA GLY A 1127 -8.54 7.32 43.99
C GLY A 1127 -8.70 8.19 42.74
N LEU A 1128 -7.69 9.01 42.49
CA LEU A 1128 -7.60 9.92 41.35
C LEU A 1128 -6.38 9.54 40.49
N VAL A 1129 -6.61 9.26 39.21
CA VAL A 1129 -5.55 8.96 38.24
C VAL A 1129 -5.52 10.05 37.18
N THR A 1130 -4.43 10.81 37.15
CA THR A 1130 -4.16 11.76 36.08
C THR A 1130 -3.41 11.05 34.95
N VAL A 1131 -4.04 10.95 33.78
CA VAL A 1131 -3.38 10.45 32.56
C VAL A 1131 -2.72 11.65 31.87
N PRO A 1132 -1.39 11.60 31.61
CA PRO A 1132 -0.69 12.66 30.90
C PRO A 1132 -1.10 12.71 29.42
N ARG A 1133 -0.74 13.79 28.71
CA ARG A 1133 -1.01 13.88 27.28
C ARG A 1133 -0.10 12.91 26.53
N ASP A 1134 -0.70 11.90 25.93
CA ASP A 1134 -0.04 10.99 25.00
C ASP A 1134 -0.40 11.37 23.55
N GLY A 1135 0.59 11.28 22.64
CA GLY A 1135 0.42 11.65 21.23
C GLY A 1135 -0.40 10.64 20.42
N HIS A 1136 -0.21 9.35 20.69
CA HIS A 1136 -0.88 8.22 20.03
C HIS A 1136 -2.37 8.18 20.42
N LEU A 1137 -2.67 8.35 21.72
CA LEU A 1137 -4.05 8.36 22.22
C LEU A 1137 -4.93 9.46 21.62
N ALA A 1138 -4.31 10.58 21.21
CA ALA A 1138 -4.99 11.74 20.63
C ALA A 1138 -5.44 11.55 19.17
N MET A 1139 -4.86 10.61 18.42
CA MET A 1139 -5.08 10.47 16.96
C MET A 1139 -6.43 9.84 16.56
N GLY A 1140 -7.20 9.29 17.50
CA GLY A 1140 -8.50 8.65 17.23
C GLY A 1140 -8.43 7.28 16.53
N SER A 1141 -7.22 6.82 16.19
CA SER A 1141 -6.89 5.57 15.51
C SER A 1141 -6.88 4.34 16.44
N THR A 1142 -6.49 3.19 15.89
CA THR A 1142 -6.27 1.93 16.61
C THR A 1142 -5.28 2.08 17.77
N VAL A 1143 -5.61 1.54 18.94
CA VAL A 1143 -4.90 1.81 20.20
C VAL A 1143 -3.98 0.66 20.60
N GLU A 1144 -2.73 0.71 20.15
CA GLU A 1144 -1.66 -0.24 20.50
C GLU A 1144 -0.93 0.14 21.82
N LEU A 1145 -0.66 -0.84 22.70
CA LEU A 1145 0.08 -0.63 23.97
C LEU A 1145 1.51 -0.11 23.74
N SER A 1146 2.19 -0.68 22.74
CA SER A 1146 3.63 -0.48 22.50
C SER A 1146 4.00 0.93 22.04
N TRP A 1147 3.01 1.81 21.80
CA TRP A 1147 3.20 3.19 21.35
C TRP A 1147 2.85 4.21 22.46
N LEU A 1148 2.56 3.78 23.69
CA LEU A 1148 2.40 4.66 24.84
C LEU A 1148 3.73 5.24 25.35
N THR A 1149 3.64 6.44 25.90
CA THR A 1149 4.61 7.02 26.83
C THR A 1149 4.65 6.24 28.16
N PRO A 1150 5.82 6.09 28.81
CA PRO A 1150 5.94 5.38 30.10
C PRO A 1150 5.04 5.94 31.20
N GLU A 1151 4.83 7.26 31.22
CA GLU A 1151 3.98 7.94 32.19
C GLU A 1151 2.50 7.66 31.96
N ALA A 1152 2.07 7.55 30.69
CA ALA A 1152 0.73 7.12 30.35
C ALA A 1152 0.51 5.64 30.73
N TYR A 1153 1.47 4.75 30.43
CA TYR A 1153 1.38 3.35 30.84
C TYR A 1153 1.34 3.21 32.37
N LYS A 1154 2.24 3.88 33.11
CA LYS A 1154 2.26 3.87 34.58
C LYS A 1154 0.96 4.43 35.17
N ALA A 1155 0.31 5.43 34.53
CA ALA A 1155 -1.01 5.88 34.92
C ALA A 1155 -2.10 4.80 34.70
N TYR A 1156 -2.10 4.09 33.58
CA TYR A 1156 -3.04 2.99 33.33
C TYR A 1156 -2.78 1.75 34.22
N LEU A 1157 -1.54 1.44 34.55
CA LEU A 1157 -1.20 0.39 35.52
C LEU A 1157 -1.66 0.78 36.94
N ARG A 1158 -1.45 2.04 37.35
CA ARG A 1158 -1.99 2.56 38.62
C ARG A 1158 -3.52 2.50 38.66
N LEU A 1159 -4.19 2.82 37.55
CA LEU A 1159 -5.64 2.68 37.42
C LEU A 1159 -6.09 1.21 37.60
N ALA A 1160 -5.40 0.27 36.94
CA ALA A 1160 -5.67 -1.16 37.09
C ALA A 1160 -5.49 -1.65 38.53
N ALA A 1161 -4.39 -1.28 39.20
CA ALA A 1161 -4.14 -1.64 40.59
C ALA A 1161 -5.14 -0.99 41.57
N LEU A 1162 -5.50 0.29 41.37
CA LEU A 1162 -6.54 0.97 42.15
C LEU A 1162 -7.95 0.39 41.95
N LEU A 1163 -8.18 -0.39 40.88
CA LEU A 1163 -9.45 -1.09 40.66
C LEU A 1163 -9.44 -2.49 41.30
N LEU A 1164 -8.35 -3.25 41.14
CA LEU A 1164 -8.27 -4.67 41.54
C LEU A 1164 -7.76 -4.92 42.96
N GLY A 1165 -6.94 -4.04 43.52
CA GLY A 1165 -6.32 -4.23 44.84
C GLY A 1165 -7.28 -4.09 46.04
N PRO A 1166 -6.75 -4.01 47.28
CA PRO A 1166 -7.51 -3.56 48.44
C PRO A 1166 -7.92 -2.08 48.31
N ARG A 1167 -8.84 -1.59 49.16
CA ARG A 1167 -9.00 -0.13 49.33
C ARG A 1167 -7.73 0.42 50.01
N PRO A 1168 -7.16 1.53 49.52
CA PRO A 1168 -6.04 2.22 50.18
C PRO A 1168 -6.49 2.95 51.45
#